data_AF-A0A662YIQ9-F1
#
_entry.id   AF-A0A662YIQ9-F1
#
_cell.length_a   1.000
_cell.length_b   1.000
_cell.length_c   1.000
_cell.angle_alpha   90.00
_cell.angle_beta   90.00
_cell.angle_gamma   90.00
#
_symmetry.space_group_name_H-M   'P 1'
#
loop_
_entity.id
_entity.type
_entity.pdbx_description
1 polymer ?
#
loop_
_entity_poly.entity_id
_entity_poly.type
_entity_poly.pdbx_seq_one_letter_code
_entity_poly.pdbx_strand_id
1 'polypeptide(L)'
;MRILPLPVDSEPRRPEPVAVARVAGGPSTIAVRPKHEETGPRDSDGVGADTQWLYELQLAQSLPAVDLSRTLVSALLSSNVHDRLVRTMYDANRFLSMLFRVCLLAFGSLIFLSATAVSPWILVFVVASFLTPMSSILFFSLDLVALLPHYYEFWFISALNTLNWVALALIFDDIRATSCLSLWFSSQTIIAIDANYRTYPAAVKTVVLNGPSMLALVVCCAYGLIADSKNPSLKLGGLVLHSHQTVIFTASTLSVFMVKKAYLKHHRMDVHPTNEDDSASASNCRHRIPCVVLQARLRLKPFGNQTPHSTNNEDPSASSSLTPNLSQLSRTARPTPDATRAPQMQQLQLSNDEVVVVDARRTVVPSRLLERLQTSCRWIAALYWTGAVGLATTVATWVLLLQSHQQEANELLSMIVGVVAAVFSLLFVSTTVALSQRDLLRLLAWNFDVVFSTVQGTTLAMCLLDLLRWSAASNLAVISWWLWFHWLLVLDALTPSVTHRLRLRKYFALPAILLVLVVASVCAVALVLEGDEVFSSRLLWNVHIARIGDFRLHTDSLAVQRVLTIVGWSVRLVLEFALGNPDQLLYIRRHVEYASSYTTLEMRIQPLQAPSELRQAEPVLGWPVKPSSIAVQSKHDIVHTSDSDGVVGEEQWLYELQLGEPLPAVDLSRTTASTFLSSTAHTRLEAIMPAMTPGLVFSFRVSMLCFVGLLSVSAVTMRPWVPLTLVTSLVPLLFAVVFMSLDVLALLLRNYEFWFISILNTLNWLGVGLIFGDVRAVVCMSVGFTAQTTVAIDANYRTYPTAIKAIVLGGPVMLAMTVCCAYQLVTDASYPTLGLGRLHFHSRQVVIFTASTLSVFMIKKAYFRHRRMSIHPSRQESRVAPNIHHTIPCVVLQARLRLDPVGTQTRLSIHQENASPLVANIPEEIGAATPPNVTSSPQIQQLRLSNDEVVVVDARRTVVPSRLLEWLQTSCRWIAALYWTGAVGLATTVATWVLLLQSHQQEANELLSMIVGVVAAVFSLLFVSTTVALSQRDLLRLLAWNFDVVFSTVQGTTLAMCLLDLLRWSAASNLAVISWWLWFHWLLVLDALTPSVTHRLRLRKYFALPAILLVLVIASVCAVALVLDGDEVFSSRLLWSVRVTRIGDFDLHTNTLAVQRIVTIVGWSARLVIELTMGNPDYLLYIRRHVEYVSPYATFSELQTQQERNSRRRWPRCWSKCTALVPEVQAQEDIPAMQNEKKSHPPPPALFNTHQTGSQ
;
A
#
# COMPACT_ATOMS: atom_id res chain seq x y z
N MET A 1 1.55 53.29 23.09
CA MET A 1 1.50 54.71 23.54
C MET A 1 0.10 55.02 24.06
N ARG A 2 -0.03 55.97 24.99
CA ARG A 2 -1.27 56.69 25.33
C ARG A 2 -1.09 58.16 24.90
N ILE A 3 -2.17 58.84 24.51
CA ILE A 3 -2.47 60.27 24.76
C ILE A 3 -3.88 60.57 24.21
N LEU A 4 -4.50 61.69 24.64
CA LEU A 4 -5.93 62.01 24.49
C LEU A 4 -6.29 62.87 23.25
N PRO A 5 -7.59 62.95 22.87
CA PRO A 5 -8.14 63.87 21.86
C PRO A 5 -8.84 65.12 22.47
N LEU A 6 -9.17 66.12 21.62
CA LEU A 6 -10.16 67.24 21.72
C LEU A 6 -9.67 68.43 20.83
N PRO A 7 -10.44 69.51 20.54
CA PRO A 7 -11.90 69.79 20.69
C PRO A 7 -12.65 69.85 19.30
N VAL A 8 -13.98 69.64 19.19
CA VAL A 8 -15.12 70.55 19.46
C VAL A 8 -15.03 71.86 18.63
N ASP A 9 -16.02 72.34 17.87
CA ASP A 9 -17.50 72.14 17.87
C ASP A 9 -18.04 71.65 16.46
N SER A 10 -19.30 71.68 15.98
CA SER A 10 -20.59 72.32 16.35
C SER A 10 -21.84 71.58 15.77
N GLU A 11 -23.05 72.18 15.88
CA GLU A 11 -24.39 71.58 15.68
C GLU A 11 -25.34 72.45 14.80
N PRO A 12 -26.64 72.12 14.52
CA PRO A 12 -27.36 70.83 14.56
C PRO A 12 -28.37 70.56 13.39
N ARG A 13 -28.76 69.28 13.16
CA ARG A 13 -30.17 68.74 13.20
C ARG A 13 -30.48 67.52 12.29
N ARG A 14 -30.63 66.36 12.96
CA ARG A 14 -31.67 65.30 12.75
C ARG A 14 -31.68 64.49 11.43
N PRO A 15 -32.25 63.25 11.44
CA PRO A 15 -31.46 62.11 10.98
C PRO A 15 -32.01 61.32 9.78
N GLU A 16 -31.09 60.61 9.11
CA GLU A 16 -31.36 59.49 8.21
C GLU A 16 -30.69 58.19 8.73
N PRO A 17 -31.16 56.99 8.33
CA PRO A 17 -30.83 55.74 9.01
C PRO A 17 -29.45 55.15 8.68
N VAL A 18 -28.86 54.48 9.67
CA VAL A 18 -27.55 53.81 9.58
C VAL A 18 -27.58 52.69 8.53
N ALA A 19 -26.76 52.82 7.50
CA ALA A 19 -26.48 51.74 6.55
C ALA A 19 -25.60 50.67 7.22
N VAL A 20 -26.11 49.45 7.35
CA VAL A 20 -25.36 48.32 7.92
C VAL A 20 -24.26 47.89 6.94
N ALA A 21 -23.00 48.11 7.33
CA ALA A 21 -21.84 47.71 6.54
C ALA A 21 -21.79 46.18 6.37
N ARG A 22 -21.83 45.73 5.13
CA ARG A 22 -21.84 44.30 4.77
C ARG A 22 -20.42 43.76 4.80
N VAL A 23 -20.01 43.16 5.92
CA VAL A 23 -18.66 42.58 6.10
C VAL A 23 -18.41 41.50 5.05
N ALA A 24 -17.57 41.81 4.07
CA ALA A 24 -17.07 40.85 3.09
C ALA A 24 -15.93 40.04 3.73
N GLY A 25 -16.24 38.84 4.21
CA GLY A 25 -15.25 37.91 4.77
C GLY A 25 -14.29 37.39 3.70
N GLY A 26 -13.17 38.09 3.51
CA GLY A 26 -12.04 37.57 2.73
C GLY A 26 -11.39 36.37 3.42
N PRO A 27 -10.82 35.40 2.67
CA PRO A 27 -10.14 34.26 3.26
C PRO A 27 -8.87 34.71 3.99
N SER A 28 -8.76 34.39 5.28
CA SER A 28 -7.61 34.73 6.13
C SER A 28 -6.44 33.78 5.87
N THR A 29 -5.55 34.14 4.94
CA THR A 29 -4.33 33.38 4.64
C THR A 29 -3.34 33.50 5.80
N ILE A 30 -3.07 32.39 6.52
CA ILE A 30 -2.03 32.36 7.56
C ILE A 30 -0.67 32.32 6.87
N ALA A 31 -0.01 33.48 6.81
CA ALA A 31 1.34 33.59 6.27
C ALA A 31 2.37 33.04 7.27
N VAL A 32 2.77 31.78 7.08
CA VAL A 32 3.91 31.19 7.81
C VAL A 32 5.19 31.90 7.40
N ARG A 33 5.64 32.83 8.24
CA ARG A 33 6.85 33.63 8.01
C ARG A 33 8.08 32.71 8.09
N PRO A 34 8.85 32.53 7.00
CA PRO A 34 10.10 31.76 7.07
C PRO A 34 11.07 32.45 8.03
N LYS A 35 11.83 31.65 8.78
CA LYS A 35 12.80 32.13 9.76
C LYS A 35 13.95 32.83 9.01
N HIS A 36 14.13 34.12 9.22
CA HIS A 36 15.26 34.85 8.65
C HIS A 36 16.57 34.31 9.23
N GLU A 37 17.51 33.90 8.37
CA GLU A 37 18.91 33.88 8.73
C GLU A 37 19.46 35.31 8.63
N GLU A 38 20.02 35.81 9.71
CA GLU A 38 20.66 37.13 9.76
C GLU A 38 22.01 37.06 9.04
N THR A 39 22.04 37.51 7.79
CA THR A 39 23.27 37.75 7.04
C THR A 39 23.73 39.20 7.24
N GLY A 40 25.00 39.37 7.62
CA GLY A 40 25.59 40.67 7.92
C GLY A 40 25.69 41.59 6.68
N PRO A 41 25.80 42.92 6.88
CA PRO A 41 25.76 43.87 5.79
C PRO A 41 27.01 43.78 4.92
N ARG A 42 26.83 43.51 3.62
CA ARG A 42 27.85 43.78 2.62
C ARG A 42 27.24 44.08 1.25
N ASP A 43 27.43 45.33 0.85
CA ASP A 43 27.49 45.92 -0.49
C ASP A 43 26.49 45.44 -1.56
N SER A 44 25.67 46.39 -2.01
CA SER A 44 24.64 46.21 -3.02
C SER A 44 25.23 46.07 -4.43
N ASP A 45 25.03 44.92 -5.06
CA ASP A 45 25.17 44.80 -6.51
C ASP A 45 24.18 43.78 -7.10
N GLY A 46 23.34 44.23 -8.03
CA GLY A 46 22.72 43.41 -9.08
C GLY A 46 21.93 42.14 -8.73
N VAL A 47 21.53 41.87 -7.47
CA VAL A 47 20.74 40.67 -7.11
C VAL A 47 19.33 40.74 -7.72
N GLY A 48 19.22 40.34 -8.99
CA GLY A 48 17.97 40.28 -9.72
C GLY A 48 16.99 39.39 -8.99
N ALA A 49 15.83 39.95 -8.64
CA ALA A 49 14.83 39.29 -7.79
C ALA A 49 14.54 37.87 -8.31
N ASP A 50 14.91 36.87 -7.51
CA ASP A 50 14.88 35.45 -7.89
C ASP A 50 13.44 34.93 -7.91
N THR A 51 12.70 35.36 -8.93
CA THR A 51 11.25 35.30 -9.06
C THR A 51 10.71 33.92 -8.70
N GLN A 52 9.91 33.85 -7.63
CA GLN A 52 9.57 32.59 -6.97
C GLN A 52 8.80 31.64 -7.90
N TRP A 53 9.40 30.49 -8.19
CA TRP A 53 8.86 29.44 -9.06
C TRP A 53 7.84 28.54 -8.33
N LEU A 54 7.05 29.15 -7.46
CA LEU A 54 6.00 28.51 -6.68
C LEU A 54 4.68 28.56 -7.47
N TYR A 55 3.96 27.44 -7.51
CA TYR A 55 2.65 27.35 -8.15
C TYR A 55 1.58 26.96 -7.12
N GLU A 56 0.47 27.68 -7.13
CA GLU A 56 -0.72 27.35 -6.35
C GLU A 56 -1.69 26.52 -7.20
N LEU A 57 -2.19 25.43 -6.62
CA LEU A 57 -3.12 24.50 -7.24
C LEU A 57 -4.57 25.01 -7.16
N GLN A 58 -4.90 26.01 -7.99
CA GLN A 58 -6.19 26.70 -7.98
C GLN A 58 -7.29 25.96 -8.77
N LEU A 59 -8.54 26.23 -8.40
CA LEU A 59 -9.74 25.85 -9.15
C LEU A 59 -9.73 26.49 -10.57
N ALA A 60 -10.05 25.71 -11.60
CA ALA A 60 -9.98 26.17 -12.99
C ALA A 60 -11.31 26.69 -13.58
N GLN A 61 -12.45 26.31 -12.99
CA GLN A 61 -13.80 26.74 -13.35
C GLN A 61 -14.62 26.90 -12.08
N SER A 62 -15.44 27.96 -11.98
CA SER A 62 -16.35 28.15 -10.85
C SER A 62 -17.26 26.93 -10.68
N LEU A 63 -17.32 26.39 -9.46
CA LEU A 63 -18.19 25.26 -9.14
C LEU A 63 -19.67 25.65 -9.31
N PRO A 64 -20.53 24.76 -9.84
CA PRO A 64 -21.95 25.06 -9.99
C PRO A 64 -22.62 25.28 -8.63
N ALA A 65 -23.59 26.19 -8.57
CA ALA A 65 -24.54 26.20 -7.47
C ALA A 65 -25.48 24.98 -7.61
N VAL A 66 -25.70 24.26 -6.51
CA VAL A 66 -26.48 23.01 -6.49
C VAL A 66 -27.43 23.03 -5.30
N ASP A 67 -28.73 22.85 -5.52
CA ASP A 67 -29.69 22.75 -4.42
C ASP A 67 -29.79 21.30 -3.91
N LEU A 68 -29.11 21.02 -2.79
CA LEU A 68 -29.23 19.75 -2.09
C LEU A 68 -30.60 19.55 -1.41
N SER A 69 -31.36 20.61 -1.16
CA SER A 69 -32.71 20.49 -0.60
C SER A 69 -33.70 19.92 -1.62
N ARG A 70 -33.47 20.20 -2.91
CA ARG A 70 -34.30 19.79 -4.06
C ARG A 70 -34.16 18.29 -4.40
N THR A 71 -34.69 17.45 -3.51
CA THR A 71 -34.86 16.00 -3.72
C THR A 71 -36.14 15.66 -4.48
N LEU A 72 -36.23 14.43 -5.01
CA LEU A 72 -37.46 13.92 -5.63
C LEU A 72 -38.66 13.97 -4.68
N VAL A 73 -38.48 13.60 -3.40
CA VAL A 73 -39.52 13.72 -2.36
C VAL A 73 -39.99 15.16 -2.19
N SER A 74 -39.10 16.14 -2.05
CA SER A 74 -39.47 17.57 -1.91
C SER A 74 -40.08 18.20 -3.17
N ALA A 75 -39.91 17.57 -4.33
CA ALA A 75 -40.58 17.99 -5.57
C ALA A 75 -42.00 17.42 -5.71
N LEU A 76 -42.25 16.24 -5.12
CA LEU A 76 -43.53 15.52 -5.21
C LEU A 76 -44.45 15.69 -3.99
N LEU A 77 -43.92 16.07 -2.82
CA LEU A 77 -44.63 16.10 -1.55
C LEU A 77 -44.47 17.45 -0.84
N SER A 78 -45.54 17.89 -0.16
CA SER A 78 -45.53 19.13 0.63
C SER A 78 -44.54 19.04 1.79
N SER A 79 -44.02 20.19 2.25
CA SER A 79 -43.00 20.29 3.31
C SER A 79 -43.35 19.49 4.56
N ASN A 80 -44.61 19.58 5.02
CA ASN A 80 -45.10 18.87 6.20
C ASN A 80 -45.08 17.33 6.04
N VAL A 81 -45.16 16.82 4.80
CA VAL A 81 -45.05 15.39 4.49
C VAL A 81 -43.59 15.00 4.25
N HIS A 82 -42.80 15.84 3.58
CA HIS A 82 -41.34 15.69 3.46
C HIS A 82 -40.67 15.53 4.83
N ASP A 83 -40.93 16.45 5.77
CA ASP A 83 -40.31 16.44 7.10
C ASP A 83 -40.75 15.26 7.98
N ARG A 84 -41.92 14.67 7.71
CA ARG A 84 -42.34 13.40 8.33
C ARG A 84 -41.61 12.23 7.68
N LEU A 85 -41.62 12.13 6.36
CA LEU A 85 -40.98 11.05 5.62
C LEU A 85 -39.47 11.00 5.88
N VAL A 86 -38.80 12.15 5.99
CA VAL A 86 -37.36 12.25 6.34
C VAL A 86 -37.08 11.65 7.72
N ARG A 87 -37.93 11.91 8.72
CA ARG A 87 -37.80 11.32 10.07
C ARG A 87 -38.03 9.81 10.01
N THR A 88 -39.15 9.36 9.42
CA THR A 88 -39.45 7.93 9.24
C THR A 88 -38.34 7.20 8.47
N MET A 89 -37.72 7.86 7.48
CA MET A 89 -36.61 7.29 6.70
C MET A 89 -35.26 7.29 7.41
N TYR A 90 -35.03 8.17 8.40
CA TYR A 90 -33.86 8.06 9.27
C TYR A 90 -33.92 6.75 10.07
N ASP A 91 -35.07 6.47 10.68
CA ASP A 91 -35.31 5.23 11.44
C ASP A 91 -35.30 4.00 10.51
N ALA A 92 -36.02 4.07 9.38
CA ALA A 92 -36.09 2.98 8.41
C ALA A 92 -34.77 2.70 7.70
N ASN A 93 -33.85 3.67 7.57
CA ASN A 93 -32.53 3.45 6.94
C ASN A 93 -31.72 2.34 7.66
N ARG A 94 -31.88 2.18 8.98
CA ARG A 94 -31.27 1.06 9.72
C ARG A 94 -31.85 -0.29 9.27
N PHE A 95 -33.17 -0.37 9.07
CA PHE A 95 -33.84 -1.56 8.57
C PHE A 95 -33.49 -1.82 7.09
N LEU A 96 -33.54 -0.81 6.22
CA LEU A 96 -33.22 -0.91 4.79
C LEU A 96 -31.76 -1.30 4.55
N SER A 97 -30.81 -0.78 5.34
CA SER A 97 -29.41 -1.21 5.29
C SER A 97 -29.20 -2.65 5.78
N MET A 98 -30.04 -3.14 6.71
CA MET A 98 -30.04 -4.54 7.14
C MET A 98 -30.66 -5.43 6.06
N LEU A 99 -31.82 -5.06 5.52
CA LEU A 99 -32.53 -5.74 4.44
C LEU A 99 -31.63 -5.88 3.20
N PHE A 100 -30.92 -4.84 2.79
CA PHE A 100 -29.95 -4.91 1.69
C PHE A 100 -28.83 -5.92 1.94
N ARG A 101 -28.27 -5.99 3.17
CA ARG A 101 -27.24 -7.00 3.51
C ARG A 101 -27.82 -8.41 3.42
N VAL A 102 -29.05 -8.61 3.90
CA VAL A 102 -29.75 -9.90 3.79
C VAL A 102 -30.01 -10.25 2.32
N CYS A 103 -30.42 -9.30 1.49
CA CYS A 103 -30.58 -9.50 0.04
C CYS A 103 -29.24 -9.83 -0.65
N LEU A 104 -28.14 -9.18 -0.28
CA LEU A 104 -26.83 -9.45 -0.85
C LEU A 104 -26.28 -10.84 -0.42
N LEU A 105 -26.51 -11.25 0.83
CA LEU A 105 -26.19 -12.60 1.31
C LEU A 105 -27.08 -13.67 0.65
N ALA A 106 -28.39 -13.42 0.57
CA ALA A 106 -29.33 -14.32 -0.10
C ALA A 106 -29.04 -14.43 -1.60
N PHE A 107 -28.59 -13.36 -2.27
CA PHE A 107 -28.09 -13.44 -3.65
C PHE A 107 -26.88 -14.36 -3.77
N GLY A 108 -25.94 -14.26 -2.82
CA GLY A 108 -24.85 -15.23 -2.67
C GLY A 108 -25.36 -16.67 -2.55
N SER A 109 -26.49 -16.90 -1.89
CA SER A 109 -27.15 -18.22 -1.88
C SER A 109 -27.82 -18.59 -3.20
N LEU A 110 -28.46 -17.65 -3.92
CA LEU A 110 -29.13 -17.90 -5.19
C LEU A 110 -28.16 -18.38 -6.29
N ILE A 111 -26.89 -17.99 -6.19
CA ILE A 111 -25.80 -18.47 -7.06
C ILE A 111 -25.58 -19.98 -6.91
N PHE A 112 -25.64 -20.54 -5.69
CA PHE A 112 -25.32 -21.95 -5.43
C PHE A 112 -26.55 -22.88 -5.39
N LEU A 113 -27.76 -22.34 -5.55
CA LEU A 113 -29.02 -23.09 -5.46
C LEU A 113 -29.67 -23.24 -6.85
N SER A 114 -30.27 -24.41 -7.10
CA SER A 114 -30.94 -24.70 -8.36
C SER A 114 -32.15 -23.80 -8.61
N ALA A 115 -32.47 -23.54 -9.88
CA ALA A 115 -33.60 -22.73 -10.29
C ALA A 115 -34.92 -23.22 -9.66
N THR A 116 -35.09 -24.54 -9.56
CA THR A 116 -36.24 -25.22 -8.96
C THR A 116 -36.41 -24.94 -7.46
N ALA A 117 -35.32 -24.93 -6.68
CA ALA A 117 -35.36 -24.66 -5.25
C ALA A 117 -35.58 -23.16 -4.94
N VAL A 118 -35.08 -22.29 -5.82
CA VAL A 118 -35.10 -20.84 -5.64
C VAL A 118 -36.42 -20.21 -6.10
N SER A 119 -37.04 -20.74 -7.17
CA SER A 119 -38.24 -20.19 -7.84
C SER A 119 -39.30 -19.52 -6.93
N PRO A 120 -39.88 -20.18 -5.90
CA PRO A 120 -40.93 -19.57 -5.08
C PRO A 120 -40.47 -18.34 -4.27
N TRP A 121 -39.17 -18.22 -4.00
CA TRP A 121 -38.60 -17.13 -3.20
C TRP A 121 -38.18 -15.91 -4.04
N ILE A 122 -38.11 -16.03 -5.37
CA ILE A 122 -37.57 -14.97 -6.24
C ILE A 122 -38.42 -13.71 -6.19
N LEU A 123 -39.75 -13.83 -6.22
CA LEU A 123 -40.63 -12.65 -6.15
C LEU A 123 -40.44 -11.89 -4.83
N VAL A 124 -40.35 -12.60 -3.71
CA VAL A 124 -40.08 -12.03 -2.38
C VAL A 124 -38.70 -11.37 -2.35
N PHE A 125 -37.68 -12.05 -2.89
CA PHE A 125 -36.33 -11.51 -3.02
C PHE A 125 -36.29 -10.23 -3.85
N VAL A 126 -36.90 -10.23 -5.04
CA VAL A 126 -36.94 -9.10 -5.97
C VAL A 126 -37.61 -7.90 -5.30
N VAL A 127 -38.79 -8.08 -4.69
CA VAL A 127 -39.50 -7.00 -3.98
C VAL A 127 -38.67 -6.44 -2.81
N ALA A 128 -38.08 -7.31 -1.98
CA ALA A 128 -37.23 -6.89 -0.87
C ALA A 128 -35.96 -6.14 -1.32
N SER A 129 -35.32 -6.62 -2.38
CA SER A 129 -34.09 -6.01 -2.93
C SER A 129 -34.36 -4.73 -3.72
N PHE A 130 -35.57 -4.53 -4.28
CA PHE A 130 -35.99 -3.27 -4.91
C PHE A 130 -36.33 -2.18 -3.90
N LEU A 131 -36.83 -2.54 -2.70
CA LEU A 131 -37.27 -1.57 -1.69
C LEU A 131 -36.14 -0.62 -1.27
N THR A 132 -34.92 -1.14 -1.10
CA THR A 132 -33.76 -0.31 -0.70
C THR A 132 -33.33 0.71 -1.76
N PRO A 133 -33.05 0.36 -3.04
CA PRO A 133 -32.72 1.35 -4.06
C PRO A 133 -33.87 2.33 -4.31
N MET A 134 -35.13 1.88 -4.35
CA MET A 134 -36.27 2.80 -4.53
C MET A 134 -36.39 3.81 -3.39
N SER A 135 -36.24 3.35 -2.13
CA SER A 135 -36.19 4.26 -0.97
C SER A 135 -34.99 5.22 -1.01
N SER A 136 -33.89 4.84 -1.66
CA SER A 136 -32.69 5.67 -1.80
C SER A 136 -32.85 6.73 -2.91
N ILE A 137 -33.45 6.37 -4.05
CA ILE A 137 -33.69 7.25 -5.20
C ILE A 137 -34.61 8.42 -4.82
N LEU A 138 -35.60 8.18 -3.93
CA LEU A 138 -36.48 9.21 -3.39
C LEU A 138 -35.74 10.39 -2.73
N PHE A 139 -34.55 10.16 -2.16
CA PHE A 139 -33.72 11.19 -1.53
C PHE A 139 -32.54 11.68 -2.38
N PHE A 140 -32.49 11.33 -3.66
CA PHE A 140 -31.51 11.90 -4.57
C PHE A 140 -31.82 13.40 -4.80
N SER A 141 -30.82 14.28 -4.67
CA SER A 141 -30.93 15.67 -5.15
C SER A 141 -31.04 15.66 -6.68
N LEU A 142 -32.08 16.30 -7.20
CA LEU A 142 -32.38 16.33 -8.64
C LEU A 142 -31.31 17.10 -9.42
N ASP A 143 -30.77 18.18 -8.85
CA ASP A 143 -29.69 18.96 -9.43
C ASP A 143 -28.39 18.11 -9.54
N LEU A 144 -28.11 17.28 -8.53
CA LEU A 144 -27.00 16.31 -8.59
C LEU A 144 -27.24 15.19 -9.62
N VAL A 145 -28.46 14.67 -9.72
CA VAL A 145 -28.82 13.65 -10.73
C VAL A 145 -28.73 14.21 -12.15
N ALA A 146 -29.08 15.48 -12.37
CA ALA A 146 -28.88 16.16 -13.65
C ALA A 146 -27.39 16.39 -13.96
N LEU A 147 -26.56 16.64 -12.94
CA LEU A 147 -25.13 16.88 -13.10
C LEU A 147 -24.32 15.59 -13.33
N LEU A 148 -24.70 14.46 -12.74
CA LEU A 148 -23.98 13.17 -12.86
C LEU A 148 -23.74 12.73 -14.33
N PRO A 149 -24.73 12.75 -15.26
CA PRO A 149 -24.54 12.49 -16.68
C PRO A 149 -23.56 13.40 -17.43
N HIS A 150 -23.13 14.53 -16.84
CA HIS A 150 -22.10 15.38 -17.45
C HIS A 150 -20.66 14.87 -17.15
N TYR A 151 -20.51 13.87 -16.27
CA TYR A 151 -19.23 13.24 -15.95
C TYR A 151 -19.06 11.90 -16.65
N TYR A 152 -18.00 11.76 -17.45
CA TYR A 152 -17.70 10.54 -18.19
C TYR A 152 -17.60 9.29 -17.29
N GLU A 153 -17.00 9.42 -16.10
CA GLU A 153 -16.89 8.33 -15.12
C GLU A 153 -18.25 7.73 -14.75
N PHE A 154 -19.31 8.55 -14.68
CA PHE A 154 -20.66 8.07 -14.36
C PHE A 154 -21.21 7.19 -15.47
N TRP A 155 -21.13 7.63 -16.74
CA TRP A 155 -21.59 6.84 -17.88
C TRP A 155 -20.80 5.55 -18.05
N PHE A 156 -19.46 5.60 -18.00
CA PHE A 156 -18.61 4.44 -18.16
C PHE A 156 -18.89 3.36 -17.10
N ILE A 157 -18.96 3.75 -15.82
CA ILE A 157 -19.24 2.81 -14.73
C ILE A 157 -20.70 2.30 -14.80
N SER A 158 -21.66 3.12 -15.25
CA SER A 158 -23.05 2.69 -15.45
C SER A 158 -23.18 1.71 -16.62
N ALA A 159 -22.43 1.90 -17.71
CA ALA A 159 -22.39 0.97 -18.84
C ALA A 159 -21.79 -0.39 -18.41
N LEU A 160 -20.69 -0.39 -17.66
CA LEU A 160 -20.11 -1.62 -17.09
C LEU A 160 -21.09 -2.31 -16.12
N ASN A 161 -21.83 -1.55 -15.30
CA ASN A 161 -22.88 -2.08 -14.42
C ASN A 161 -24.00 -2.75 -15.22
N THR A 162 -24.49 -2.10 -16.28
CA THR A 162 -25.52 -2.68 -17.17
C THR A 162 -25.02 -3.95 -17.85
N LEU A 163 -23.81 -3.92 -18.44
CA LEU A 163 -23.20 -5.08 -19.08
C LEU A 163 -23.01 -6.25 -18.10
N ASN A 164 -22.62 -5.97 -16.85
CA ASN A 164 -22.47 -6.97 -15.79
C ASN A 164 -23.77 -7.74 -15.51
N TRP A 165 -24.86 -7.01 -15.25
CA TRP A 165 -26.11 -7.62 -14.83
C TRP A 165 -26.90 -8.20 -16.01
N VAL A 166 -26.72 -7.69 -17.23
CA VAL A 166 -27.23 -8.33 -18.45
C VAL A 166 -26.47 -9.63 -18.74
N ALA A 167 -25.14 -9.63 -18.70
CA ALA A 167 -24.36 -10.85 -18.90
C ALA A 167 -24.66 -11.91 -17.83
N LEU A 168 -24.87 -11.52 -16.57
CA LEU A 168 -25.26 -12.45 -15.50
C LEU A 168 -26.71 -12.97 -15.63
N ALA A 169 -27.64 -12.14 -16.13
CA ALA A 169 -28.99 -12.60 -16.49
C ALA A 169 -28.94 -13.67 -17.60
N LEU A 170 -28.06 -13.50 -18.59
CA LEU A 170 -27.79 -14.49 -19.65
C LEU A 170 -27.07 -15.76 -19.15
N ILE A 171 -26.41 -15.70 -17.98
CA ILE A 171 -25.83 -16.92 -17.34
C ILE A 171 -26.91 -17.74 -16.63
N PHE A 172 -27.89 -17.08 -16.01
CA PHE A 172 -29.02 -17.78 -15.38
C PHE A 172 -29.98 -18.38 -16.42
N ASP A 173 -30.37 -17.61 -17.44
CA ASP A 173 -31.35 -18.02 -18.47
C ASP A 173 -32.60 -18.72 -17.91
N ASP A 174 -33.06 -18.20 -16.75
CA ASP A 174 -34.19 -18.66 -15.96
C ASP A 174 -34.76 -17.49 -15.12
N ILE A 175 -35.75 -17.78 -14.26
CA ILE A 175 -36.44 -16.79 -13.43
C ILE A 175 -35.49 -16.00 -12.46
N ARG A 176 -34.32 -16.51 -12.09
CA ARG A 176 -33.28 -15.80 -11.31
C ARG A 176 -32.73 -14.58 -12.06
N ALA A 177 -32.81 -14.54 -13.39
CA ALA A 177 -32.47 -13.36 -14.18
C ALA A 177 -33.24 -12.09 -13.73
N THR A 178 -34.46 -12.24 -13.17
CA THR A 178 -35.23 -11.12 -12.63
C THR A 178 -34.56 -10.48 -11.40
N SER A 179 -33.76 -11.22 -10.61
CA SER A 179 -33.01 -10.65 -9.49
C SER A 179 -31.86 -9.75 -9.95
N CYS A 180 -31.29 -10.02 -11.13
CA CYS A 180 -30.23 -9.18 -11.70
C CYS A 180 -30.70 -7.75 -11.96
N LEU A 181 -31.96 -7.53 -12.33
CA LEU A 181 -32.52 -6.19 -12.52
C LEU A 181 -32.55 -5.40 -11.19
N SER A 182 -33.00 -6.03 -10.11
CA SER A 182 -33.04 -5.41 -8.78
C SER A 182 -31.64 -5.06 -8.26
N LEU A 183 -30.67 -5.95 -8.49
CA LEU A 183 -29.27 -5.76 -8.07
C LEU A 183 -28.51 -4.78 -8.99
N TRP A 184 -28.92 -4.66 -10.26
CA TRP A 184 -28.50 -3.57 -11.15
C TRP A 184 -28.95 -2.23 -10.59
N PHE A 185 -30.22 -2.08 -10.21
CA PHE A 185 -30.74 -0.86 -9.57
C PHE A 185 -29.98 -0.54 -8.28
N SER A 186 -29.76 -1.54 -7.41
CA SER A 186 -29.00 -1.34 -6.17
C SER A 186 -27.55 -0.92 -6.43
N SER A 187 -26.86 -1.57 -7.37
CA SER A 187 -25.52 -1.19 -7.82
C SER A 187 -25.50 0.22 -8.43
N GLN A 188 -26.55 0.60 -9.18
CA GLN A 188 -26.70 1.92 -9.76
C GLN A 188 -26.88 3.01 -8.68
N THR A 189 -27.58 2.72 -7.57
CA THR A 189 -27.63 3.65 -6.43
C THR A 189 -26.30 3.79 -5.69
N ILE A 190 -25.43 2.77 -5.71
CA ILE A 190 -24.04 2.84 -5.22
C ILE A 190 -23.15 3.64 -6.19
N ILE A 191 -23.43 3.61 -7.50
CA ILE A 191 -22.72 4.43 -8.50
C ILE A 191 -23.11 5.91 -8.35
N ALA A 192 -24.41 6.20 -8.21
CA ALA A 192 -24.99 7.52 -7.99
C ALA A 192 -24.95 8.03 -6.52
N ILE A 193 -24.15 7.39 -5.66
CA ILE A 193 -24.08 7.62 -4.20
C ILE A 193 -23.92 9.09 -3.78
N ASP A 194 -23.21 9.91 -4.59
CA ASP A 194 -23.03 11.34 -4.35
C ASP A 194 -24.37 12.11 -4.33
N ALA A 195 -25.37 11.68 -5.11
CA ALA A 195 -26.70 12.29 -5.13
C ALA A 195 -27.48 12.09 -3.82
N ASN A 196 -27.12 11.09 -2.99
CA ASN A 196 -27.75 10.80 -1.71
C ASN A 196 -26.84 11.11 -0.52
N TYR A 197 -26.68 12.41 -0.26
CA TYR A 197 -25.95 12.90 0.91
C TYR A 197 -26.60 12.49 2.25
N ARG A 198 -27.90 12.18 2.27
CA ARG A 198 -28.65 11.86 3.51
C ARG A 198 -28.39 10.45 4.03
N THR A 199 -28.28 9.43 3.15
CA THR A 199 -27.91 8.06 3.55
C THR A 199 -26.40 7.81 3.51
N TYR A 200 -25.60 8.83 3.22
CA TYR A 200 -24.15 8.77 2.97
C TYR A 200 -23.37 7.81 3.90
N PRO A 201 -23.55 7.78 5.24
CA PRO A 201 -22.82 6.87 6.15
C PRO A 201 -23.22 5.39 5.99
N ALA A 202 -24.52 5.12 5.81
CA ALA A 202 -25.02 3.77 5.53
C ALA A 202 -24.52 3.30 4.15
N ALA A 203 -24.53 4.21 3.17
CA ALA A 203 -24.06 3.94 1.82
C ALA A 203 -22.54 3.68 1.75
N VAL A 204 -21.68 4.25 2.63
CA VAL A 204 -20.27 3.80 2.71
C VAL A 204 -20.19 2.32 3.07
N LYS A 205 -20.97 1.91 4.09
CA LYS A 205 -20.96 0.55 4.64
C LYS A 205 -21.52 -0.47 3.63
N THR A 206 -22.37 -0.06 2.68
CA THR A 206 -22.79 -0.92 1.57
C THR A 206 -21.76 -0.99 0.44
N VAL A 207 -21.05 0.10 0.10
CA VAL A 207 -19.95 0.03 -0.90
C VAL A 207 -18.81 -0.89 -0.41
N VAL A 208 -18.43 -0.77 0.87
CA VAL A 208 -17.41 -1.62 1.53
C VAL A 208 -17.77 -3.11 1.45
N LEU A 209 -19.07 -3.45 1.47
CA LEU A 209 -19.54 -4.84 1.34
C LEU A 209 -19.61 -5.28 -0.12
N ASN A 210 -20.14 -4.43 -1.01
CA ASN A 210 -20.43 -4.81 -2.40
C ASN A 210 -19.17 -5.00 -3.26
N GLY A 211 -18.06 -4.30 -2.96
CA GLY A 211 -16.77 -4.51 -3.63
C GLY A 211 -16.27 -5.97 -3.49
N PRO A 212 -16.12 -6.49 -2.26
CA PRO A 212 -15.89 -7.91 -2.01
C PRO A 212 -16.93 -8.85 -2.61
N SER A 213 -18.22 -8.49 -2.61
CA SER A 213 -19.27 -9.33 -3.24
C SER A 213 -19.12 -9.44 -4.76
N MET A 214 -18.74 -8.37 -5.44
CA MET A 214 -18.39 -8.40 -6.85
C MET A 214 -17.15 -9.27 -7.11
N LEU A 215 -16.15 -9.25 -6.21
CA LEU A 215 -14.98 -10.13 -6.32
C LEU A 215 -15.35 -11.62 -6.07
N ALA A 216 -16.26 -11.89 -5.14
CA ALA A 216 -16.82 -13.23 -4.93
C ALA A 216 -17.62 -13.71 -6.16
N LEU A 217 -18.38 -12.82 -6.83
CA LEU A 217 -19.04 -13.10 -8.09
C LEU A 217 -18.04 -13.43 -9.21
N VAL A 218 -16.91 -12.70 -9.32
CA VAL A 218 -15.81 -13.04 -10.25
C VAL A 218 -15.30 -14.44 -9.99
N VAL A 219 -15.06 -14.81 -8.73
CA VAL A 219 -14.63 -16.17 -8.34
C VAL A 219 -15.68 -17.22 -8.71
N CYS A 220 -16.97 -16.95 -8.47
CA CYS A 220 -18.05 -17.88 -8.83
C CYS A 220 -18.19 -18.05 -10.34
N CYS A 221 -18.02 -16.99 -11.14
CA CYS A 221 -18.05 -17.06 -12.59
C CYS A 221 -16.83 -17.78 -13.16
N ALA A 222 -15.63 -17.49 -12.65
CA ALA A 222 -14.38 -18.11 -13.10
C ALA A 222 -14.36 -19.62 -12.81
N TYR A 223 -14.81 -20.03 -11.62
CA TYR A 223 -14.89 -21.45 -11.26
C TYR A 223 -16.26 -22.08 -11.56
N GLY A 224 -17.10 -21.51 -12.43
CA GLY A 224 -18.37 -22.13 -12.85
C GLY A 224 -19.33 -22.51 -11.70
N LEU A 225 -19.22 -21.88 -10.53
CA LEU A 225 -19.94 -22.27 -9.30
C LEU A 225 -21.43 -21.86 -9.30
N ILE A 226 -21.92 -21.31 -10.41
CA ILE A 226 -23.29 -20.86 -10.56
C ILE A 226 -24.15 -22.09 -10.92
N ALA A 227 -25.01 -22.52 -10.01
CA ALA A 227 -25.91 -23.65 -10.21
C ALA A 227 -26.81 -23.44 -11.43
N ASP A 228 -27.03 -24.50 -12.20
CA ASP A 228 -27.80 -24.52 -13.46
C ASP A 228 -27.35 -23.48 -14.52
N SER A 229 -26.12 -22.95 -14.43
CA SER A 229 -25.66 -21.90 -15.35
C SER A 229 -25.56 -22.37 -16.79
N LYS A 230 -26.20 -21.63 -17.70
CA LYS A 230 -25.94 -21.72 -19.14
C LYS A 230 -24.85 -20.71 -19.47
N ASN A 231 -23.93 -21.07 -20.36
CA ASN A 231 -22.83 -20.19 -20.74
C ASN A 231 -22.94 -19.80 -22.23
N PRO A 232 -23.96 -19.01 -22.62
CA PRO A 232 -24.12 -18.59 -24.00
C PRO A 232 -22.89 -17.79 -24.46
N SER A 233 -22.40 -18.14 -25.64
CA SER A 233 -21.33 -17.41 -26.31
C SER A 233 -21.91 -16.34 -27.24
N LEU A 234 -21.53 -15.10 -26.98
CA LEU A 234 -21.82 -13.95 -27.83
C LEU A 234 -20.75 -13.94 -28.94
N LYS A 235 -21.12 -14.44 -30.12
CA LYS A 235 -20.28 -14.33 -31.32
C LYS A 235 -20.31 -12.88 -31.83
N LEU A 236 -19.16 -12.21 -31.74
CA LEU A 236 -18.94 -10.87 -32.27
C LEU A 236 -17.90 -11.01 -33.39
N GLY A 237 -18.37 -11.20 -34.63
CA GLY A 237 -17.51 -11.64 -35.73
C GLY A 237 -16.95 -13.04 -35.47
N GLY A 238 -15.63 -13.21 -35.58
CA GLY A 238 -14.92 -14.42 -35.17
C GLY A 238 -14.79 -14.58 -33.65
N LEU A 239 -14.80 -13.48 -32.88
CA LEU A 239 -14.60 -13.51 -31.43
C LEU A 239 -15.78 -14.18 -30.71
N VAL A 240 -15.50 -15.26 -29.97
CA VAL A 240 -16.49 -16.02 -29.21
C VAL A 240 -16.45 -15.61 -27.72
N LEU A 241 -17.06 -14.46 -27.41
CA LEU A 241 -17.03 -13.91 -26.04
C LEU A 241 -18.08 -14.62 -25.15
N HIS A 242 -17.66 -15.28 -24.07
CA HIS A 242 -18.60 -15.98 -23.19
C HIS A 242 -19.22 -15.02 -22.16
N SER A 243 -20.48 -15.28 -21.79
CA SER A 243 -21.21 -14.47 -20.79
C SER A 243 -20.46 -14.42 -19.44
N HIS A 244 -19.90 -15.53 -18.96
CA HIS A 244 -19.09 -15.54 -17.72
C HIS A 244 -17.80 -14.73 -17.84
N GLN A 245 -17.10 -14.74 -18.98
CA GLN A 245 -15.92 -13.90 -19.22
C GLN A 245 -16.29 -12.41 -19.15
N THR A 246 -17.46 -12.05 -19.68
CA THR A 246 -18.03 -10.71 -19.61
C THR A 246 -18.29 -10.29 -18.16
N VAL A 247 -18.92 -11.15 -17.35
CA VAL A 247 -19.16 -10.85 -15.92
C VAL A 247 -17.84 -10.78 -15.13
N ILE A 248 -16.87 -11.67 -15.38
CA ILE A 248 -15.54 -11.64 -14.76
C ILE A 248 -14.86 -10.28 -15.00
N PHE A 249 -14.93 -9.76 -16.23
CA PHE A 249 -14.43 -8.42 -16.56
C PHE A 249 -15.19 -7.31 -15.80
N THR A 250 -16.51 -7.26 -15.97
CA THR A 250 -17.28 -6.11 -15.46
C THR A 250 -17.31 -6.10 -13.94
N ALA A 251 -17.49 -7.25 -13.29
CA ALA A 251 -17.51 -7.36 -11.83
C ALA A 251 -16.13 -7.06 -11.21
N SER A 252 -15.02 -7.51 -11.83
CA SER A 252 -13.68 -7.15 -11.32
C SER A 252 -13.42 -5.65 -11.45
N THR A 253 -13.78 -5.04 -12.58
CA THR A 253 -13.63 -3.60 -12.80
C THR A 253 -14.51 -2.77 -11.85
N LEU A 254 -15.78 -3.16 -11.70
CA LEU A 254 -16.71 -2.55 -10.75
C LEU A 254 -16.25 -2.71 -9.29
N SER A 255 -15.72 -3.88 -8.92
CA SER A 255 -15.15 -4.14 -7.59
C SER A 255 -14.03 -3.15 -7.27
N VAL A 256 -13.07 -2.96 -8.19
CA VAL A 256 -11.96 -2.03 -8.01
C VAL A 256 -12.46 -0.57 -7.91
N PHE A 257 -13.44 -0.14 -8.70
CA PHE A 257 -14.06 1.19 -8.56
C PHE A 257 -14.86 1.35 -7.26
N MET A 258 -15.55 0.31 -6.78
CA MET A 258 -16.24 0.34 -5.49
C MET A 258 -15.24 0.41 -4.34
N VAL A 259 -14.12 -0.32 -4.39
CA VAL A 259 -13.04 -0.23 -3.40
C VAL A 259 -12.38 1.16 -3.43
N LYS A 260 -12.12 1.77 -4.60
CA LYS A 260 -11.69 3.18 -4.73
C LYS A 260 -12.63 4.11 -3.97
N LYS A 261 -13.93 4.05 -4.30
CA LYS A 261 -14.97 4.90 -3.70
C LYS A 261 -15.06 4.68 -2.18
N ALA A 262 -15.04 3.42 -1.72
CA ALA A 262 -15.09 3.08 -0.31
C ALA A 262 -13.87 3.60 0.46
N TYR A 263 -12.65 3.38 -0.06
CA TYR A 263 -11.41 3.81 0.59
C TYR A 263 -11.31 5.33 0.74
N LEU A 264 -11.51 6.08 -0.35
CA LEU A 264 -11.47 7.55 -0.33
C LEU A 264 -12.53 8.13 0.63
N LYS A 265 -13.70 7.48 0.71
CA LYS A 265 -14.83 7.89 1.55
C LYS A 265 -14.60 7.54 3.03
N HIS A 266 -13.92 6.43 3.33
CA HIS A 266 -13.50 6.06 4.69
C HIS A 266 -12.40 7.00 5.21
N HIS A 267 -11.32 7.19 4.42
CA HIS A 267 -10.17 8.01 4.80
C HIS A 267 -10.54 9.45 5.17
N ARG A 268 -11.56 10.06 4.53
CA ARG A 268 -12.02 11.41 4.91
C ARG A 268 -12.84 11.44 6.19
N MET A 269 -13.59 10.38 6.51
CA MET A 269 -14.26 10.26 7.81
C MET A 269 -13.27 10.06 8.96
N ASP A 270 -12.10 9.48 8.69
CA ASP A 270 -11.03 9.29 9.70
C ASP A 270 -10.19 10.57 9.95
N VAL A 271 -10.06 11.46 8.97
CA VAL A 271 -9.16 12.64 9.03
C VAL A 271 -9.81 13.88 9.65
N HIS A 272 -11.14 14.03 9.55
CA HIS A 272 -11.82 15.20 10.13
C HIS A 272 -11.84 15.29 11.68
N PRO A 273 -12.08 14.22 12.47
CA PRO A 273 -12.35 14.38 13.90
C PRO A 273 -11.15 14.82 14.74
N THR A 274 -9.91 14.55 14.31
CA THR A 274 -8.71 14.79 15.14
C THR A 274 -8.25 16.24 15.22
N ASN A 275 -8.81 17.14 14.41
CA ASN A 275 -8.45 18.58 14.41
C ASN A 275 -9.55 19.48 15.00
N GLU A 276 -10.71 18.94 15.40
CA GLU A 276 -11.80 19.76 15.95
C GLU A 276 -11.61 20.09 17.44
N ASP A 277 -10.97 19.20 18.22
CA ASP A 277 -10.80 19.33 19.69
C ASP A 277 -10.03 20.60 20.12
N ASP A 278 -9.01 21.02 19.36
CA ASP A 278 -8.24 22.27 19.62
C ASP A 278 -9.06 23.56 19.36
N SER A 279 -10.26 23.45 18.77
CA SER A 279 -11.06 24.59 18.28
C SER A 279 -12.32 24.90 19.11
N ALA A 280 -12.36 24.46 20.38
CA ALA A 280 -13.52 24.47 21.29
C ALA A 280 -14.25 25.82 21.54
N SER A 281 -13.77 26.94 20.98
CA SER A 281 -14.43 28.26 21.01
C SER A 281 -15.32 28.55 19.79
N ALA A 282 -15.24 27.75 18.72
CA ALA A 282 -15.93 28.01 17.44
C ALA A 282 -17.33 27.36 17.38
N SER A 283 -18.33 28.01 17.99
CA SER A 283 -19.74 27.53 18.08
C SER A 283 -20.54 27.39 16.77
N ASN A 284 -19.87 27.45 15.61
CA ASN A 284 -20.45 27.36 14.27
C ASN A 284 -19.84 26.22 13.43
N CYS A 285 -19.59 25.05 14.03
CA CYS A 285 -19.05 23.91 13.29
C CYS A 285 -20.04 23.42 12.21
N ARG A 286 -19.69 23.64 10.93
CA ARG A 286 -20.47 23.20 9.77
C ARG A 286 -19.92 21.89 9.25
N HIS A 287 -20.66 20.81 9.42
CA HIS A 287 -20.26 19.50 8.90
C HIS A 287 -20.08 19.56 7.37
N ARG A 288 -18.86 19.20 6.94
CA ARG A 288 -18.48 19.10 5.53
C ARG A 288 -18.75 17.70 5.02
N ILE A 289 -19.45 17.58 3.89
CA ILE A 289 -19.72 16.31 3.23
C ILE A 289 -18.94 16.27 1.91
N PRO A 290 -17.90 15.42 1.77
CA PRO A 290 -17.08 15.39 0.58
C PRO A 290 -17.71 14.56 -0.55
N CYS A 291 -17.61 15.08 -1.76
CA CYS A 291 -18.00 14.40 -3.00
C CYS A 291 -16.91 13.42 -3.44
N VAL A 292 -17.31 12.36 -4.14
CA VAL A 292 -16.42 11.32 -4.66
C VAL A 292 -16.41 11.31 -6.20
N VAL A 293 -17.57 11.52 -6.81
CA VAL A 293 -17.74 11.66 -8.27
C VAL A 293 -17.57 13.11 -8.73
N LEU A 294 -18.05 14.10 -7.96
CA LEU A 294 -17.77 15.50 -8.29
C LEU A 294 -16.29 15.81 -8.04
N GLN A 295 -15.59 16.12 -9.13
CA GLN A 295 -14.17 16.48 -9.16
C GLN A 295 -14.02 17.90 -9.74
N ALA A 296 -13.33 18.76 -9.01
CA ALA A 296 -12.88 20.06 -9.48
C ALA A 296 -11.70 19.90 -10.45
N ARG A 297 -11.81 20.50 -11.65
CA ARG A 297 -10.67 20.71 -12.54
C ARG A 297 -9.73 21.74 -11.92
N LEU A 298 -8.43 21.45 -11.94
CA LEU A 298 -7.39 22.28 -11.36
C LEU A 298 -6.53 22.95 -12.44
N ARG A 299 -5.94 24.09 -12.09
CA ARG A 299 -4.90 24.78 -12.86
C ARG A 299 -3.80 25.22 -11.91
N LEU A 300 -2.55 25.15 -12.36
CA LEU A 300 -1.40 25.66 -11.61
C LEU A 300 -1.23 27.15 -11.93
N LYS A 301 -1.64 28.03 -11.01
CA LYS A 301 -1.42 29.47 -11.15
C LYS A 301 -0.07 29.82 -10.50
N PRO A 302 0.80 30.64 -11.11
CA PRO A 302 2.01 31.09 -10.43
C PRO A 302 1.63 31.88 -9.16
N PHE A 303 2.25 31.54 -8.04
CA PHE A 303 2.12 32.24 -6.76
C PHE A 303 3.00 33.50 -6.82
N GLY A 304 2.57 34.47 -7.63
CA GLY A 304 3.14 35.81 -7.61
C GLY A 304 2.78 36.49 -6.30
N ASN A 305 3.76 37.09 -5.62
CA ASN A 305 3.50 38.00 -4.52
C ASN A 305 2.60 39.13 -5.02
N GLN A 306 1.30 39.05 -4.72
CA GLN A 306 0.49 40.24 -4.56
C GLN A 306 1.04 40.95 -3.33
N THR A 307 2.09 41.76 -3.53
CA THR A 307 2.37 42.89 -2.65
C THR A 307 1.04 43.60 -2.47
N PRO A 308 0.45 43.64 -1.26
CA PRO A 308 -0.82 44.32 -1.07
C PRO A 308 -0.56 45.77 -1.48
N HIS A 309 -1.22 46.23 -2.55
CA HIS A 309 -1.11 47.62 -2.96
C HIS A 309 -1.71 48.45 -1.83
N SER A 310 -0.82 48.98 -0.99
CA SER A 310 -1.18 49.94 0.05
C SER A 310 -1.73 51.15 -0.69
N THR A 311 -3.05 51.28 -0.71
CA THR A 311 -3.75 52.44 -1.28
C THR A 311 -3.57 53.63 -0.34
N ASN A 312 -2.33 54.10 -0.25
CA ASN A 312 -1.94 55.32 0.44
C ASN A 312 -2.06 56.45 -0.57
N ASN A 313 -3.10 57.27 -0.39
CA ASN A 313 -3.23 58.67 -0.82
C ASN A 313 -2.49 59.08 -2.12
N GLU A 314 -3.24 59.15 -3.22
CA GLU A 314 -3.00 60.16 -4.26
C GLU A 314 -4.25 61.06 -4.36
N ASP A 315 -4.04 62.36 -4.56
CA ASP A 315 -5.06 63.39 -4.37
C ASP A 315 -6.03 63.57 -5.55
N PRO A 316 -7.28 64.03 -5.31
CA PRO A 316 -8.28 64.19 -6.35
C PRO A 316 -8.12 65.49 -7.14
N SER A 317 -7.44 65.47 -8.30
CA SER A 317 -7.52 66.59 -9.25
C SER A 317 -7.38 66.24 -10.74
N ALA A 318 -8.27 66.84 -11.54
CA ALA A 318 -8.24 67.09 -12.99
C ALA A 318 -8.20 65.92 -14.02
N SER A 319 -8.99 66.11 -15.09
CA SER A 319 -9.04 65.40 -16.39
C SER A 319 -9.17 63.86 -16.39
N SER A 320 -10.26 63.22 -16.83
CA SER A 320 -11.12 63.37 -18.03
C SER A 320 -10.54 62.81 -19.34
N SER A 321 -10.86 61.56 -19.66
CA SER A 321 -11.11 61.12 -21.04
C SER A 321 -12.09 59.93 -21.05
N LEU A 322 -12.88 59.80 -22.12
CA LEU A 322 -14.07 58.93 -22.15
C LEU A 322 -13.75 57.46 -22.46
N THR A 323 -14.54 56.55 -21.89
CA THR A 323 -15.04 55.35 -22.59
C THR A 323 -16.40 54.94 -21.98
N PRO A 324 -17.33 54.31 -22.74
CA PRO A 324 -18.76 54.37 -22.43
C PRO A 324 -19.27 53.29 -21.46
N ASN A 325 -20.34 53.63 -20.74
CA ASN A 325 -21.08 52.75 -19.84
C ASN A 325 -21.77 51.59 -20.57
N LEU A 326 -21.81 50.40 -19.95
CA LEU A 326 -22.73 49.32 -20.31
C LEU A 326 -23.26 48.59 -19.06
N SER A 327 -24.00 49.30 -18.22
CA SER A 327 -24.37 48.85 -16.86
C SER A 327 -25.78 49.29 -16.40
N GLN A 328 -26.77 49.33 -17.29
CA GLN A 328 -28.19 49.56 -16.92
C GLN A 328 -29.17 48.73 -17.76
N LEU A 329 -29.67 47.61 -17.21
CA LEU A 329 -31.08 47.21 -17.37
C LEU A 329 -31.61 46.17 -16.33
N SER A 330 -31.24 46.29 -15.05
CA SER A 330 -31.89 45.56 -13.96
C SER A 330 -32.99 46.42 -13.31
N ARG A 331 -34.20 46.32 -13.86
CA ARG A 331 -35.38 47.15 -13.52
C ARG A 331 -35.78 46.99 -12.04
N THR A 332 -35.96 48.10 -11.32
CA THR A 332 -36.31 48.11 -9.90
C THR A 332 -37.72 47.56 -9.66
N ALA A 333 -37.82 46.32 -9.21
CA ALA A 333 -39.07 45.74 -8.69
C ALA A 333 -39.29 46.19 -7.23
N ARG A 334 -40.52 46.63 -6.93
CA ARG A 334 -40.94 47.12 -5.62
C ARG A 334 -41.04 45.94 -4.64
N PRO A 335 -40.31 45.90 -3.51
CA PRO A 335 -40.36 44.77 -2.60
C PRO A 335 -41.69 44.74 -1.81
N THR A 336 -42.50 43.72 -2.03
CA THR A 336 -43.63 43.37 -1.16
C THR A 336 -43.11 42.60 0.07
N PRO A 337 -43.63 42.86 1.28
CA PRO A 337 -43.01 42.41 2.54
C PRO A 337 -43.28 40.94 2.93
N ASP A 338 -43.50 40.03 1.97
CA ASP A 338 -43.85 38.61 2.20
C ASP A 338 -42.76 37.60 1.77
N ALA A 339 -41.59 38.07 1.34
CA ALA A 339 -40.49 37.22 0.82
C ALA A 339 -39.70 36.47 1.93
N THR A 340 -40.39 35.83 2.89
CA THR A 340 -39.82 35.18 4.09
C THR A 340 -39.18 33.81 3.83
N ARG A 341 -38.44 33.66 2.72
CA ARG A 341 -37.42 32.61 2.48
C ARG A 341 -36.63 32.93 1.19
N ALA A 342 -35.50 33.62 1.33
CA ALA A 342 -34.47 33.53 0.30
C ALA A 342 -33.90 32.09 0.33
N PRO A 343 -33.87 31.36 -0.80
CA PRO A 343 -33.32 30.01 -0.82
C PRO A 343 -31.83 30.05 -0.51
N GLN A 344 -31.41 29.33 0.53
CA GLN A 344 -30.00 29.26 0.94
C GLN A 344 -29.21 28.40 -0.07
N MET A 345 -28.79 29.01 -1.17
CA MET A 345 -27.86 28.38 -2.13
C MET A 345 -26.60 27.91 -1.40
N GLN A 346 -26.42 26.59 -1.32
CA GLN A 346 -25.22 25.99 -0.73
C GLN A 346 -24.11 26.03 -1.78
N GLN A 347 -23.10 26.87 -1.53
CA GLN A 347 -21.95 26.96 -2.43
C GLN A 347 -21.04 25.75 -2.23
N LEU A 348 -20.80 25.00 -3.31
CA LEU A 348 -19.75 23.99 -3.37
C LEU A 348 -18.39 24.62 -3.05
N GLN A 349 -17.66 24.03 -2.10
CA GLN A 349 -16.33 24.48 -1.69
C GLN A 349 -15.27 23.45 -2.09
N LEU A 350 -14.06 23.92 -2.39
CA LEU A 350 -12.90 23.05 -2.53
C LEU A 350 -12.54 22.51 -1.14
N SER A 351 -12.17 21.23 -1.02
CA SER A 351 -11.75 20.68 0.28
C SER A 351 -10.61 21.51 0.87
N ASN A 352 -10.67 21.84 2.16
CA ASN A 352 -9.73 22.76 2.84
C ASN A 352 -8.38 22.13 3.22
N ASP A 353 -8.09 20.90 2.77
CA ASP A 353 -6.74 20.30 2.82
C ASP A 353 -5.67 21.32 2.40
N GLU A 354 -4.45 21.21 2.93
CA GLU A 354 -3.41 22.23 2.76
C GLU A 354 -3.26 22.73 1.31
N VAL A 355 -3.06 24.05 1.15
CA VAL A 355 -2.85 24.64 -0.17
C VAL A 355 -1.55 24.08 -0.72
N VAL A 356 -1.68 23.14 -1.67
CA VAL A 356 -0.53 22.43 -2.27
C VAL A 356 0.26 23.40 -3.14
N VAL A 357 1.22 24.08 -2.51
CA VAL A 357 2.21 24.93 -3.17
C VAL A 357 3.28 24.04 -3.79
N VAL A 358 3.31 24.01 -5.11
CA VAL A 358 4.25 23.19 -5.89
C VAL A 358 5.48 24.03 -6.24
N ASP A 359 6.64 23.66 -5.69
CA ASP A 359 7.92 24.24 -6.09
C ASP A 359 8.41 23.63 -7.41
N ALA A 360 8.38 24.41 -8.49
CA ALA A 360 8.82 23.95 -9.81
C ALA A 360 10.34 23.73 -9.93
N ARG A 361 11.15 24.09 -8.91
CA ARG A 361 12.58 23.75 -8.86
C ARG A 361 12.81 22.27 -8.53
N ARG A 362 11.87 21.60 -7.87
CA ARG A 362 11.93 20.17 -7.50
C ARG A 362 11.61 19.24 -8.68
N THR A 363 12.37 19.35 -9.75
CA THR A 363 12.33 18.41 -10.89
C THR A 363 13.09 17.12 -10.59
N VAL A 364 12.74 16.01 -11.26
CA VAL A 364 13.37 14.70 -11.04
C VAL A 364 14.89 14.73 -11.33
N VAL A 365 15.30 15.43 -12.38
CA VAL A 365 16.69 15.77 -12.69
C VAL A 365 16.92 17.27 -12.44
N PRO A 366 17.99 17.69 -11.75
CA PRO A 366 18.18 19.08 -11.33
C PRO A 366 18.22 20.11 -12.47
N SER A 367 17.88 21.36 -12.11
CA SER A 367 17.63 22.50 -13.00
C SER A 367 18.66 22.72 -14.12
N ARG A 368 19.93 22.36 -13.91
CA ARG A 368 21.00 22.42 -14.92
C ARG A 368 20.67 21.72 -16.24
N LEU A 369 19.80 20.69 -16.23
CA LEU A 369 19.29 20.10 -17.48
C LEU A 369 18.32 21.07 -18.17
N LEU A 370 17.32 21.58 -17.44
CA LEU A 370 16.34 22.55 -17.93
C LEU A 370 16.99 23.85 -18.43
N GLU A 371 18.05 24.33 -17.75
CA GLU A 371 18.87 25.48 -18.16
C GLU A 371 19.57 25.22 -19.50
N ARG A 372 20.19 24.04 -19.69
CA ARG A 372 20.83 23.65 -20.96
C ARG A 372 19.83 23.48 -22.11
N LEU A 373 18.63 22.98 -21.82
CA LEU A 373 17.54 22.89 -22.82
C LEU A 373 17.04 24.29 -23.19
N GLN A 374 16.79 25.15 -22.20
CA GLN A 374 16.27 26.51 -22.40
C GLN A 374 17.25 27.42 -23.15
N THR A 375 18.55 27.31 -22.89
CA THR A 375 19.59 28.14 -23.53
C THR A 375 19.86 27.78 -25.00
N SER A 376 19.30 26.67 -25.51
CA SER A 376 19.53 26.25 -26.88
C SER A 376 18.26 25.73 -27.55
N CYS A 377 17.73 26.53 -28.48
CA CYS A 377 16.63 26.09 -29.37
C CYS A 377 16.99 24.82 -30.15
N ARG A 378 18.28 24.50 -30.36
CA ARG A 378 18.71 23.23 -30.99
C ARG A 378 18.39 22.02 -30.12
N TRP A 379 18.54 22.10 -28.79
CA TRP A 379 18.19 20.99 -27.89
C TRP A 379 16.66 20.78 -27.80
N ILE A 380 15.89 21.87 -27.77
CA ILE A 380 14.42 21.79 -27.81
C ILE A 380 13.95 21.19 -29.15
N ALA A 381 14.51 21.66 -30.28
CA ALA A 381 14.22 21.10 -31.60
C ALA A 381 14.61 19.63 -31.70
N ALA A 382 15.77 19.23 -31.18
CA ALA A 382 16.19 17.83 -31.14
C ALA A 382 15.22 16.96 -30.32
N LEU A 383 14.71 17.45 -29.18
CA LEU A 383 13.72 16.73 -28.37
C LEU A 383 12.39 16.55 -29.13
N TYR A 384 11.89 17.58 -29.81
CA TYR A 384 10.69 17.44 -30.67
C TYR A 384 10.93 16.52 -31.86
N TRP A 385 12.09 16.61 -32.51
CA TRP A 385 12.46 15.71 -33.61
C TRP A 385 12.53 14.25 -33.13
N THR A 386 13.07 14.04 -31.92
CA THR A 386 13.13 12.73 -31.27
C THR A 386 11.73 12.18 -31.03
N GLY A 387 10.83 12.98 -30.45
CA GLY A 387 9.44 12.59 -30.23
C GLY A 387 8.67 12.36 -31.54
N ALA A 388 8.84 13.22 -32.55
CA ALA A 388 8.16 13.11 -33.83
C ALA A 388 8.63 11.87 -34.64
N VAL A 389 9.94 11.61 -34.68
CA VAL A 389 10.50 10.40 -35.30
C VAL A 389 10.01 9.15 -34.56
N GLY A 390 10.06 9.13 -33.22
CA GLY A 390 9.56 8.01 -32.42
C GLY A 390 8.06 7.74 -32.66
N LEU A 391 7.24 8.78 -32.70
CA LEU A 391 5.80 8.66 -32.96
C LEU A 391 5.52 8.16 -34.39
N ALA A 392 6.14 8.77 -35.40
CA ALA A 392 5.94 8.41 -36.81
C ALA A 392 6.45 6.99 -37.13
N THR A 393 7.59 6.58 -36.55
CA THR A 393 8.08 5.20 -36.70
C THR A 393 7.27 4.21 -35.87
N THR A 394 6.64 4.62 -34.76
CA THR A 394 5.63 3.77 -34.08
C THR A 394 4.43 3.52 -35.00
N VAL A 395 3.87 4.56 -35.63
CA VAL A 395 2.80 4.40 -36.66
C VAL A 395 3.26 3.45 -37.77
N ALA A 396 4.45 3.70 -38.34
CA ALA A 396 4.97 2.89 -39.44
C ALA A 396 5.20 1.42 -39.04
N THR A 397 5.70 1.13 -37.83
CA THR A 397 5.90 -0.25 -37.35
C THR A 397 4.55 -0.96 -37.20
N TRP A 398 3.52 -0.28 -36.67
CA TRP A 398 2.17 -0.86 -36.56
C TRP A 398 1.51 -1.08 -37.92
N VAL A 399 1.67 -0.16 -38.88
CA VAL A 399 1.17 -0.34 -40.25
C VAL A 399 1.89 -1.49 -40.96
N LEU A 400 3.23 -1.57 -40.85
CA LEU A 400 4.01 -2.68 -41.41
C LEU A 400 3.62 -4.02 -40.77
N LEU A 401 3.42 -4.08 -39.46
CA LEU A 401 3.02 -5.30 -38.74
C LEU A 401 1.63 -5.81 -39.18
N LEU A 402 0.70 -4.90 -39.47
CA LEU A 402 -0.64 -5.25 -39.98
C LEU A 402 -0.65 -5.58 -41.47
N GLN A 403 0.37 -5.18 -42.23
CA GLN A 403 0.53 -5.48 -43.66
C GLN A 403 1.46 -6.67 -43.94
N SER A 404 2.33 -7.04 -43.01
CA SER A 404 3.41 -8.02 -43.24
C SER A 404 2.92 -9.46 -43.43
N HIS A 405 1.64 -9.76 -43.19
CA HIS A 405 1.06 -11.09 -43.35
C HIS A 405 1.18 -11.65 -44.79
N GLN A 406 1.44 -10.80 -45.79
CA GLN A 406 1.67 -11.22 -47.18
C GLN A 406 3.14 -11.36 -47.62
N GLN A 407 4.17 -10.95 -46.85
CA GLN A 407 5.55 -10.98 -47.38
C GLN A 407 6.70 -10.98 -46.35
N GLU A 408 7.47 -12.07 -46.32
CA GLU A 408 8.65 -12.31 -45.47
C GLU A 408 9.74 -11.22 -45.61
N ALA A 409 9.90 -10.66 -46.82
CA ALA A 409 10.90 -9.64 -47.12
C ALA A 409 10.79 -8.36 -46.25
N ASN A 410 9.66 -8.15 -45.58
CA ASN A 410 9.42 -6.98 -44.74
C ASN A 410 9.89 -7.13 -43.28
N GLU A 411 10.29 -8.32 -42.82
CA GLU A 411 10.66 -8.53 -41.40
C GLU A 411 11.85 -7.66 -40.97
N LEU A 412 12.93 -7.64 -41.76
CA LEU A 412 14.12 -6.84 -41.46
C LEU A 412 13.79 -5.34 -41.41
N LEU A 413 12.95 -4.86 -42.33
CA LEU A 413 12.49 -3.47 -42.35
C LEU A 413 11.64 -3.15 -41.11
N SER A 414 10.68 -4.01 -40.76
CA SER A 414 9.83 -3.84 -39.59
C SER A 414 10.63 -3.89 -38.28
N MET A 415 11.66 -4.75 -38.20
CA MET A 415 12.61 -4.78 -37.07
C MET A 415 13.40 -3.46 -36.96
N ILE A 416 13.99 -2.98 -38.06
CA ILE A 416 14.77 -1.72 -38.07
C ILE A 416 13.88 -0.53 -37.68
N VAL A 417 12.70 -0.39 -38.29
CA VAL A 417 11.75 0.68 -37.98
C VAL A 417 11.24 0.57 -36.53
N GLY A 418 11.02 -0.65 -36.03
CA GLY A 418 10.68 -0.91 -34.64
C GLY A 418 11.79 -0.52 -33.64
N VAL A 419 13.06 -0.82 -33.93
CA VAL A 419 14.19 -0.41 -33.08
C VAL A 419 14.28 1.11 -33.01
N VAL A 420 14.14 1.78 -34.16
CA VAL A 420 14.07 3.26 -34.22
C VAL A 420 12.89 3.77 -33.38
N ALA A 421 11.69 3.21 -33.55
CA ALA A 421 10.50 3.59 -32.78
C ALA A 421 10.71 3.47 -31.27
N ALA A 422 11.19 2.32 -30.80
CA ALA A 422 11.41 2.06 -29.38
C ALA A 422 12.51 2.98 -28.79
N VAL A 423 13.65 3.15 -29.46
CA VAL A 423 14.77 3.98 -28.97
C VAL A 423 14.39 5.46 -28.94
N PHE A 424 13.81 6.01 -30.01
CA PHE A 424 13.43 7.42 -30.05
C PHE A 424 12.28 7.73 -29.08
N SER A 425 11.30 6.82 -28.94
CA SER A 425 10.26 6.97 -27.92
C SER A 425 10.83 6.90 -26.50
N LEU A 426 11.72 5.95 -26.20
CA LEU A 426 12.36 5.83 -24.88
C LEU A 426 13.18 7.08 -24.51
N LEU A 427 13.93 7.65 -25.45
CA LEU A 427 14.69 8.89 -25.25
C LEU A 427 13.77 10.09 -24.97
N PHE A 428 12.66 10.23 -25.72
CA PHE A 428 11.69 11.29 -25.51
C PHE A 428 10.95 11.17 -24.17
N VAL A 429 10.48 9.96 -23.83
CA VAL A 429 9.72 9.71 -22.61
C VAL A 429 10.61 9.79 -21.37
N SER A 430 11.82 9.22 -21.38
CA SER A 430 12.76 9.36 -20.26
C SER A 430 13.19 10.82 -20.02
N THR A 431 13.41 11.60 -21.09
CA THR A 431 13.75 13.03 -20.97
C THR A 431 12.59 13.85 -20.40
N THR A 432 11.35 13.57 -20.79
CA THR A 432 10.18 14.29 -20.26
C THR A 432 9.84 13.87 -18.83
N VAL A 433 10.01 12.60 -18.46
CA VAL A 433 9.93 12.13 -17.05
C VAL A 433 11.02 12.80 -16.19
N ALA A 434 12.26 12.91 -16.69
CA ALA A 434 13.35 13.61 -16.00
C ALA A 434 13.06 15.10 -15.72
N LEU A 435 12.26 15.74 -16.58
CA LEU A 435 11.83 17.14 -16.45
C LEU A 435 10.51 17.33 -15.68
N SER A 436 9.86 16.24 -15.25
CA SER A 436 8.68 16.31 -14.41
C SER A 436 9.01 16.77 -12.98
N GLN A 437 8.05 17.40 -12.31
CA GLN A 437 8.18 17.86 -10.93
C GLN A 437 7.86 16.69 -9.98
N ARG A 438 8.74 16.44 -9.00
CA ARG A 438 8.74 15.20 -8.18
C ARG A 438 7.49 15.04 -7.32
N ASP A 439 6.93 16.12 -6.80
CA ASP A 439 5.76 16.12 -5.92
C ASP A 439 4.46 15.93 -6.72
N LEU A 440 4.36 16.53 -7.92
CA LEU A 440 3.30 16.24 -8.89
C LEU A 440 3.40 14.81 -9.44
N LEU A 441 4.59 14.34 -9.79
CA LEU A 441 4.81 12.95 -10.23
C LEU A 441 4.44 11.96 -9.12
N ARG A 442 4.72 12.29 -7.85
CA ARG A 442 4.29 11.50 -6.69
C ARG A 442 2.76 11.54 -6.54
N LEU A 443 2.14 12.72 -6.57
CA LEU A 443 0.68 12.86 -6.50
C LEU A 443 -0.03 12.08 -7.62
N LEU A 444 0.55 12.08 -8.82
CA LEU A 444 0.12 11.34 -9.99
C LEU A 444 0.32 9.82 -9.84
N ALA A 445 1.46 9.37 -9.32
CA ALA A 445 1.74 7.96 -9.07
C ALA A 445 0.87 7.35 -7.95
N TRP A 446 0.36 8.17 -7.04
CA TRP A 446 -0.65 7.79 -6.04
C TRP A 446 -2.09 8.08 -6.50
N ASN A 447 -2.29 8.68 -7.68
CA ASN A 447 -3.62 8.89 -8.25
C ASN A 447 -4.12 7.56 -8.82
N PHE A 448 -5.20 7.04 -8.21
CA PHE A 448 -5.86 5.81 -8.65
C PHE A 448 -6.11 5.77 -10.16
N ASP A 449 -6.53 6.88 -10.78
CA ASP A 449 -6.93 6.86 -12.19
C ASP A 449 -5.73 6.64 -13.13
N VAL A 450 -4.54 7.03 -12.70
CA VAL A 450 -3.27 6.77 -13.38
C VAL A 450 -2.74 5.36 -13.09
N VAL A 451 -2.87 4.89 -11.84
CA VAL A 451 -2.51 3.51 -11.45
C VAL A 451 -3.39 2.49 -12.17
N PHE A 452 -4.70 2.72 -12.22
CA PHE A 452 -5.66 1.91 -12.95
C PHE A 452 -5.32 1.89 -14.45
N SER A 453 -5.13 3.06 -15.07
CA SER A 453 -4.74 3.16 -16.48
C SER A 453 -3.43 2.41 -16.77
N THR A 454 -2.40 2.62 -15.94
CA THR A 454 -1.11 1.89 -15.99
C THR A 454 -1.32 0.37 -16.00
N VAL A 455 -2.13 -0.16 -15.09
CA VAL A 455 -2.41 -1.60 -15.00
C VAL A 455 -3.17 -2.09 -16.23
N GLN A 456 -4.19 -1.36 -16.72
CA GLN A 456 -4.91 -1.76 -17.94
C GLN A 456 -3.98 -1.76 -19.17
N GLY A 457 -3.24 -0.68 -19.40
CA GLY A 457 -2.35 -0.51 -20.55
C GLY A 457 -1.18 -1.49 -20.56
N THR A 458 -0.59 -1.77 -19.39
CA THR A 458 0.46 -2.79 -19.25
C THR A 458 -0.10 -4.20 -19.44
N THR A 459 -1.32 -4.48 -18.96
CA THR A 459 -1.98 -5.77 -19.22
C THR A 459 -2.28 -5.94 -20.72
N LEU A 460 -2.76 -4.89 -21.41
CA LEU A 460 -2.96 -4.95 -22.86
C LEU A 460 -1.63 -5.16 -23.60
N ALA A 461 -0.57 -4.45 -23.23
CA ALA A 461 0.75 -4.66 -23.82
C ALA A 461 1.21 -6.12 -23.69
N MET A 462 1.11 -6.71 -22.49
CA MET A 462 1.43 -8.13 -22.28
C MET A 462 0.56 -9.09 -23.10
N CYS A 463 -0.73 -8.79 -23.29
CA CYS A 463 -1.61 -9.60 -24.13
C CYS A 463 -1.23 -9.49 -25.62
N LEU A 464 -0.92 -8.27 -26.10
CA LEU A 464 -0.50 -8.05 -27.48
C LEU A 464 0.83 -8.72 -27.78
N LEU A 465 1.81 -8.68 -26.86
CA LEU A 465 3.09 -9.38 -27.00
C LEU A 465 2.89 -10.89 -27.22
N ASP A 466 2.01 -11.53 -26.44
CA ASP A 466 1.74 -12.96 -26.55
C ASP A 466 0.89 -13.34 -27.78
N LEU A 467 -0.14 -12.56 -28.11
CA LEU A 467 -0.92 -12.73 -29.34
C LEU A 467 -0.06 -12.59 -30.61
N LEU A 468 0.92 -11.68 -30.59
CA LEU A 468 1.88 -11.44 -31.66
C LEU A 468 3.13 -12.37 -31.56
N ARG A 469 2.98 -13.50 -30.85
CA ARG A 469 3.97 -14.59 -30.70
C ARG A 469 5.36 -14.14 -30.22
N TRP A 470 5.45 -13.01 -29.52
CA TRP A 470 6.70 -12.40 -29.05
C TRP A 470 7.72 -12.09 -30.16
N SER A 471 7.31 -11.84 -31.42
CA SER A 471 8.25 -11.52 -32.50
C SER A 471 9.03 -10.23 -32.20
N ALA A 472 10.30 -10.13 -32.63
CA ALA A 472 11.14 -8.97 -32.32
C ALA A 472 10.52 -7.64 -32.81
N ALA A 473 9.96 -7.63 -34.02
CA ALA A 473 9.33 -6.45 -34.60
C ALA A 473 8.02 -6.07 -33.86
N SER A 474 7.15 -7.03 -33.57
CA SER A 474 5.92 -6.76 -32.80
C SER A 474 6.22 -6.28 -31.38
N ASN A 475 7.24 -6.84 -30.73
CA ASN A 475 7.62 -6.45 -29.37
C ASN A 475 8.03 -4.99 -29.32
N LEU A 476 8.81 -4.53 -30.30
CA LEU A 476 9.23 -3.14 -30.40
C LEU A 476 8.04 -2.21 -30.70
N ALA A 477 7.09 -2.62 -31.55
CA ALA A 477 5.86 -1.87 -31.80
C ALA A 477 4.99 -1.70 -30.54
N VAL A 478 4.80 -2.77 -29.76
CA VAL A 478 4.02 -2.78 -28.52
C VAL A 478 4.72 -2.02 -27.40
N ILE A 479 6.03 -2.18 -27.22
CA ILE A 479 6.84 -1.42 -26.25
C ILE A 479 6.79 0.09 -26.59
N SER A 480 6.91 0.46 -27.87
CA SER A 480 6.84 1.85 -28.28
C SER A 480 5.45 2.46 -28.01
N TRP A 481 4.36 1.73 -28.34
CA TRP A 481 2.99 2.13 -27.99
C TRP A 481 2.80 2.28 -26.46
N TRP A 482 3.34 1.34 -25.67
CA TRP A 482 3.26 1.37 -24.20
C TRP A 482 4.03 2.57 -23.60
N LEU A 483 5.18 2.94 -24.17
CA LEU A 483 5.92 4.16 -23.80
C LEU A 483 5.11 5.43 -24.08
N TRP A 484 4.45 5.53 -25.25
CA TRP A 484 3.56 6.66 -25.56
C TRP A 484 2.35 6.72 -24.62
N PHE A 485 1.74 5.58 -24.30
CA PHE A 485 0.68 5.49 -23.30
C PHE A 485 1.14 5.98 -21.91
N HIS A 486 2.31 5.55 -21.45
CA HIS A 486 2.87 6.00 -20.18
C HIS A 486 3.25 7.48 -20.16
N TRP A 487 3.73 8.03 -21.27
CA TRP A 487 4.00 9.45 -21.40
C TRP A 487 2.73 10.31 -21.27
N LEU A 488 1.63 9.88 -21.88
CA LEU A 488 0.33 10.54 -21.75
C LEU A 488 -0.18 10.57 -20.31
N LEU A 489 0.12 9.55 -19.51
CA LEU A 489 -0.19 9.55 -18.07
C LEU A 489 0.66 10.58 -17.31
N VAL A 490 1.96 10.69 -17.62
CA VAL A 490 2.92 11.56 -16.92
C VAL A 490 2.83 13.04 -17.30
N LEU A 491 2.12 13.38 -18.39
CA LEU A 491 2.03 14.75 -18.93
C LEU A 491 1.65 15.83 -17.87
N ASP A 492 0.76 15.50 -16.93
CA ASP A 492 0.31 16.39 -15.85
C ASP A 492 1.39 16.74 -14.81
N ALA A 493 2.49 15.99 -14.75
CA ALA A 493 3.61 16.27 -13.85
C ALA A 493 4.61 17.30 -14.43
N LEU A 494 4.39 17.79 -15.65
CA LEU A 494 5.13 18.91 -16.24
C LEU A 494 4.49 20.24 -15.79
N THR A 495 5.20 21.03 -14.99
CA THR A 495 4.72 22.35 -14.53
C THR A 495 4.56 23.36 -15.68
N PRO A 496 3.69 24.38 -15.55
CA PRO A 496 3.52 25.41 -16.57
C PRO A 496 4.82 26.12 -16.97
N SER A 497 5.76 26.28 -16.03
CA SER A 497 7.11 26.78 -16.32
C SER A 497 7.90 25.86 -17.25
N VAL A 498 7.83 24.54 -17.04
CA VAL A 498 8.54 23.56 -17.88
C VAL A 498 7.86 23.44 -19.24
N THR A 499 6.53 23.35 -19.31
CA THR A 499 5.83 23.30 -20.60
C THR A 499 6.03 24.58 -21.40
N HIS A 500 5.99 25.76 -20.78
CA HIS A 500 6.27 27.03 -21.47
C HIS A 500 7.73 27.13 -21.94
N ARG A 501 8.72 26.77 -21.10
CA ARG A 501 10.15 26.75 -21.49
C ARG A 501 10.42 25.76 -22.64
N LEU A 502 9.80 24.58 -22.62
CA LEU A 502 9.86 23.60 -23.71
C LEU A 502 8.98 23.99 -24.92
N ARG A 503 8.17 25.04 -24.83
CA ARG A 503 7.10 25.40 -25.80
C ARG A 503 6.08 24.27 -26.05
N LEU A 504 5.93 23.34 -25.10
CA LEU A 504 5.10 22.15 -25.20
C LEU A 504 3.63 22.51 -25.03
N ARG A 505 3.04 22.99 -26.11
CA ARG A 505 1.59 23.13 -26.25
C ARG A 505 0.96 21.75 -26.10
N LYS A 506 -0.12 21.65 -25.31
CA LYS A 506 -0.84 20.39 -25.10
C LYS A 506 -1.24 19.71 -26.41
N TYR A 507 -1.47 20.45 -27.51
CA TYR A 507 -1.74 19.90 -28.84
C TYR A 507 -0.69 18.91 -29.36
N PHE A 508 0.55 18.92 -28.84
CA PHE A 508 1.54 17.89 -29.14
C PHE A 508 1.18 16.50 -28.59
N ALA A 509 0.35 16.42 -27.54
CA ALA A 509 -0.14 15.14 -27.01
C ALA A 509 -1.28 14.54 -27.84
N LEU A 510 -2.04 15.36 -28.59
CA LEU A 510 -3.19 14.87 -29.35
C LEU A 510 -2.82 13.78 -30.39
N PRO A 511 -1.75 13.92 -31.21
CA PRO A 511 -1.26 12.84 -32.07
C PRO A 511 -0.91 11.54 -31.32
N ALA A 512 -0.38 11.62 -30.10
CA ALA A 512 -0.08 10.44 -29.30
C ALA A 512 -1.35 9.79 -28.70
N ILE A 513 -2.33 10.58 -28.25
CA ILE A 513 -3.65 10.05 -27.83
C ILE A 513 -4.34 9.35 -29.01
N LEU A 514 -4.29 9.97 -30.20
CA LEU A 514 -4.85 9.40 -31.42
C LEU A 514 -4.12 8.12 -31.85
N LEU A 515 -2.77 8.06 -31.79
CA LEU A 515 -2.01 6.83 -32.02
C LEU A 515 -2.44 5.72 -31.06
N VAL A 516 -2.51 6.01 -29.76
CA VAL A 516 -2.89 5.03 -28.72
C VAL A 516 -4.29 4.49 -28.99
N LEU A 517 -5.24 5.36 -29.31
CA LEU A 517 -6.63 4.98 -29.63
C LEU A 517 -6.76 4.22 -30.95
N VAL A 518 -6.05 4.64 -32.01
CA VAL A 518 -6.11 3.98 -33.32
C VAL A 518 -5.52 2.58 -33.22
N VAL A 519 -4.33 2.41 -32.64
CA VAL A 519 -3.72 1.08 -32.42
C VAL A 519 -4.63 0.20 -31.57
N ALA A 520 -5.15 0.70 -30.44
CA ALA A 520 -6.06 -0.07 -29.61
C ALA A 520 -7.33 -0.47 -30.39
N SER A 521 -7.96 0.46 -31.10
CA SER A 521 -9.20 0.20 -31.87
C SER A 521 -8.98 -0.78 -33.02
N VAL A 522 -7.86 -0.65 -33.76
CA VAL A 522 -7.51 -1.57 -34.85
C VAL A 522 -7.20 -2.96 -34.31
N CYS A 523 -6.50 -3.08 -33.18
CA CYS A 523 -6.32 -4.37 -32.52
C CYS A 523 -7.66 -5.00 -32.08
N ALA A 524 -8.64 -4.22 -31.57
CA ALA A 524 -9.98 -4.77 -31.31
C ALA A 524 -10.70 -5.21 -32.59
N VAL A 525 -10.62 -4.44 -33.67
CA VAL A 525 -11.28 -4.79 -34.95
C VAL A 525 -10.66 -6.07 -35.54
N ALA A 526 -9.33 -6.18 -35.58
CA ALA A 526 -8.65 -7.38 -36.06
C ALA A 526 -8.91 -8.60 -35.14
N LEU A 527 -8.93 -8.44 -33.80
CA LEU A 527 -9.34 -9.51 -32.87
C LEU A 527 -10.82 -9.93 -33.03
N VAL A 528 -11.67 -9.07 -33.58
CA VAL A 528 -13.11 -9.34 -33.82
C VAL A 528 -13.37 -9.93 -35.21
N LEU A 529 -12.60 -9.55 -36.23
CA LEU A 529 -12.83 -9.95 -37.63
C LEU A 529 -11.89 -11.06 -38.12
N GLU A 530 -10.61 -10.99 -37.76
CA GLU A 530 -9.49 -11.74 -38.38
C GLU A 530 -8.70 -12.55 -37.32
N GLY A 531 -9.39 -12.89 -36.21
CA GLY A 531 -8.78 -13.31 -34.95
C GLY A 531 -7.76 -14.43 -35.06
N ASP A 532 -8.07 -15.50 -35.81
CA ASP A 532 -7.22 -16.69 -35.94
C ASP A 532 -6.09 -16.56 -36.98
N GLU A 533 -6.17 -15.60 -37.91
CA GLU A 533 -5.15 -15.39 -38.96
C GLU A 533 -4.04 -14.46 -38.46
N VAL A 534 -4.42 -13.31 -37.87
CA VAL A 534 -3.47 -12.27 -37.44
C VAL A 534 -2.93 -12.54 -36.03
N PHE A 535 -3.73 -13.12 -35.13
CA PHE A 535 -3.38 -13.26 -33.73
C PHE A 535 -3.35 -14.71 -33.25
N SER A 536 -2.24 -15.10 -32.64
CA SER A 536 -2.10 -16.44 -32.07
C SER A 536 -2.78 -16.51 -30.71
N SER A 537 -4.10 -16.70 -30.67
CA SER A 537 -4.82 -16.93 -29.41
C SER A 537 -4.18 -18.09 -28.63
N ARG A 538 -3.71 -17.77 -27.42
CA ARG A 538 -3.08 -18.73 -26.51
C ARG A 538 -3.89 -18.85 -25.25
N LEU A 539 -3.80 -20.01 -24.62
CA LEU A 539 -4.47 -20.32 -23.37
C LEU A 539 -3.60 -19.84 -22.20
N LEU A 540 -3.70 -18.55 -21.85
CA LEU A 540 -2.94 -17.92 -20.75
C LEU A 540 -3.07 -18.68 -19.44
N TRP A 541 -4.27 -19.18 -19.17
CA TRP A 541 -4.64 -19.78 -17.90
C TRP A 541 -5.64 -20.90 -18.14
N ASN A 542 -5.21 -22.14 -17.88
CA ASN A 542 -6.11 -23.29 -17.80
C ASN A 542 -6.11 -23.81 -16.35
N VAL A 543 -7.23 -23.69 -15.67
CA VAL A 543 -7.44 -24.37 -14.38
C VAL A 543 -8.57 -25.38 -14.55
N HIS A 544 -8.16 -26.62 -14.79
CA HIS A 544 -9.01 -27.79 -14.67
C HIS A 544 -9.17 -28.15 -13.19
N ILE A 545 -10.39 -28.06 -12.67
CA ILE A 545 -10.74 -28.63 -11.37
C ILE A 545 -11.73 -29.76 -11.65
N ALA A 546 -11.28 -31.01 -11.46
CA ALA A 546 -11.94 -32.26 -11.89
C ALA A 546 -13.36 -32.53 -11.37
N ARG A 547 -13.94 -31.61 -10.59
CA ARG A 547 -15.29 -31.68 -10.02
C ARG A 547 -16.14 -30.42 -10.25
N ILE A 548 -15.56 -29.43 -10.94
CA ILE A 548 -16.07 -28.04 -11.01
C ILE A 548 -16.00 -27.52 -12.46
N GLY A 549 -15.00 -27.93 -13.25
CA GLY A 549 -14.90 -27.65 -14.68
C GLY A 549 -13.53 -27.14 -15.13
N ASP A 550 -13.46 -26.78 -16.41
CA ASP A 550 -12.32 -26.14 -17.05
C ASP A 550 -12.51 -24.62 -17.07
N PHE A 551 -11.74 -23.87 -16.28
CA PHE A 551 -11.61 -22.43 -16.51
C PHE A 551 -10.50 -22.16 -17.52
N ARG A 552 -10.89 -21.67 -18.71
CA ARG A 552 -9.98 -21.33 -19.81
C ARG A 552 -10.04 -19.82 -20.11
N LEU A 553 -8.98 -19.11 -19.76
CA LEU A 553 -8.78 -17.70 -20.14
C LEU A 553 -7.81 -17.64 -21.33
N HIS A 554 -8.31 -17.17 -22.46
CA HIS A 554 -7.53 -16.99 -23.69
C HIS A 554 -7.02 -15.55 -23.81
N THR A 555 -5.84 -15.37 -24.42
CA THR A 555 -5.17 -14.05 -24.55
C THR A 555 -6.03 -13.05 -25.32
N ASP A 556 -6.82 -13.50 -26.29
CA ASP A 556 -7.74 -12.68 -27.10
C ASP A 556 -8.87 -12.03 -26.27
N SER A 557 -9.58 -12.82 -25.47
CA SER A 557 -10.69 -12.40 -24.61
C SER A 557 -10.22 -11.37 -23.59
N LEU A 558 -9.03 -11.57 -23.03
CA LEU A 558 -8.38 -10.62 -22.13
C LEU A 558 -7.91 -9.37 -22.90
N ALA A 559 -7.35 -9.50 -24.10
CA ALA A 559 -6.92 -8.36 -24.91
C ALA A 559 -8.10 -7.46 -25.29
N VAL A 560 -9.18 -8.01 -25.88
CA VAL A 560 -10.39 -7.26 -26.24
C VAL A 560 -10.99 -6.57 -25.02
N GLN A 561 -11.06 -7.27 -23.88
CA GLN A 561 -11.44 -6.69 -22.59
C GLN A 561 -10.59 -5.46 -22.20
N ARG A 562 -9.26 -5.54 -22.29
CA ARG A 562 -8.38 -4.40 -21.97
C ARG A 562 -8.49 -3.30 -23.01
N VAL A 563 -8.62 -3.61 -24.30
CA VAL A 563 -8.88 -2.64 -25.36
C VAL A 563 -10.17 -1.86 -25.08
N LEU A 564 -11.29 -2.52 -24.82
CA LEU A 564 -12.56 -1.85 -24.52
C LEU A 564 -12.44 -0.93 -23.28
N THR A 565 -11.68 -1.38 -22.27
CA THR A 565 -11.39 -0.57 -21.07
C THR A 565 -10.56 0.68 -21.42
N ILE A 566 -9.51 0.52 -22.23
CA ILE A 566 -8.58 1.60 -22.59
C ILE A 566 -9.20 2.57 -23.59
N VAL A 567 -9.88 2.08 -24.64
CA VAL A 567 -10.60 2.92 -25.61
C VAL A 567 -11.67 3.74 -24.88
N GLY A 568 -12.47 3.13 -24.00
CA GLY A 568 -13.39 3.87 -23.14
C GLY A 568 -12.67 4.94 -22.29
N TRP A 569 -11.61 4.55 -21.58
CA TRP A 569 -10.89 5.50 -20.72
C TRP A 569 -10.09 6.57 -21.47
N SER A 570 -9.70 6.34 -22.72
CA SER A 570 -8.98 7.31 -23.57
C SER A 570 -9.93 8.19 -24.41
N VAL A 571 -11.17 7.76 -24.69
CA VAL A 571 -12.23 8.65 -25.21
C VAL A 571 -12.53 9.79 -24.23
N ARG A 572 -12.50 9.51 -22.92
CA ARG A 572 -12.51 10.55 -21.87
C ARG A 572 -11.39 11.57 -22.09
N LEU A 573 -10.16 11.11 -22.30
CA LEU A 573 -8.99 11.97 -22.49
C LEU A 573 -9.15 12.82 -23.75
N VAL A 574 -9.61 12.27 -24.88
CA VAL A 574 -9.91 13.05 -26.10
C VAL A 574 -10.98 14.10 -25.84
N LEU A 575 -12.07 13.76 -25.15
CA LEU A 575 -13.16 14.68 -24.86
C LEU A 575 -12.71 15.82 -23.92
N GLU A 576 -11.96 15.49 -22.87
CA GLU A 576 -11.38 16.45 -21.94
C GLU A 576 -10.28 17.30 -22.57
N PHE A 577 -9.57 16.76 -23.56
CA PHE A 577 -8.57 17.47 -24.35
C PHE A 577 -9.21 18.44 -25.35
N ALA A 578 -10.24 18.01 -26.06
CA ALA A 578 -10.94 18.81 -27.09
C ALA A 578 -11.82 19.92 -26.49
N LEU A 579 -12.39 19.69 -25.30
CA LEU A 579 -13.26 20.65 -24.59
C LEU A 579 -12.56 21.32 -23.39
N GLY A 580 -11.27 21.02 -23.16
CA GLY A 580 -10.49 21.55 -22.03
C GLY A 580 -9.80 22.86 -22.37
N ASN A 581 -9.72 23.76 -21.38
CA ASN A 581 -8.79 24.89 -21.47
C ASN A 581 -7.35 24.35 -21.31
N PRO A 582 -6.37 24.81 -22.13
CA PRO A 582 -4.99 24.27 -22.12
C PRO A 582 -4.25 24.38 -20.78
N ASP A 583 -4.71 25.20 -19.83
CA ASP A 583 -4.12 25.33 -18.49
C ASP A 583 -4.67 24.31 -17.47
N GLN A 584 -5.70 23.53 -17.84
CA GLN A 584 -6.35 22.55 -16.96
C GLN A 584 -5.55 21.24 -16.88
N LEU A 585 -5.30 20.76 -15.67
CA LEU A 585 -4.74 19.42 -15.42
C LEU A 585 -5.77 18.35 -15.78
N LEU A 586 -5.30 17.26 -16.41
CA LEU A 586 -6.14 16.19 -16.98
C LEU A 586 -6.54 15.16 -15.90
N TYR A 587 -5.53 14.57 -15.26
CA TYR A 587 -5.65 13.52 -14.25
C TYR A 587 -5.64 14.09 -12.83
N ILE A 588 -4.83 15.12 -12.57
CA ILE A 588 -4.69 15.73 -11.23
C ILE A 588 -5.92 16.62 -10.97
N ARG A 589 -6.84 16.08 -10.17
CA ARG A 589 -8.12 16.69 -9.84
C ARG A 589 -8.35 16.68 -8.34
N ARG A 590 -9.07 17.69 -7.84
CA ARG A 590 -9.36 17.82 -6.41
C ARG A 590 -10.83 17.50 -6.16
N HIS A 591 -11.13 16.93 -5.02
CA HIS A 591 -12.51 16.66 -4.64
C HIS A 591 -13.19 17.94 -4.12
N VAL A 592 -14.49 17.99 -4.32
CA VAL A 592 -15.35 19.10 -3.89
C VAL A 592 -16.13 18.69 -2.63
N GLU A 593 -16.47 19.64 -1.78
CA GLU A 593 -17.19 19.42 -0.52
C GLU A 593 -18.41 20.35 -0.41
N TYR A 594 -19.45 19.86 0.26
CA TYR A 594 -20.60 20.65 0.69
C TYR A 594 -20.46 21.02 2.16
N ALA A 595 -20.41 22.32 2.48
CA ALA A 595 -20.52 22.80 3.86
C ALA A 595 -22.01 22.91 4.26
N SER A 596 -22.53 21.94 5.01
CA SER A 596 -23.92 21.95 5.47
C SER A 596 -24.08 22.72 6.78
N SER A 597 -25.05 23.63 6.84
CA SER A 597 -25.42 24.38 8.05
C SER A 597 -26.59 23.75 8.84
N TYR A 598 -27.10 22.59 8.42
CA TYR A 598 -28.42 22.09 8.84
C TYR A 598 -28.43 20.98 9.90
N THR A 599 -27.27 20.55 10.38
CA THR A 599 -27.12 19.28 11.13
C THR A 599 -27.07 19.43 12.66
N THR A 600 -26.89 20.63 13.20
CA THR A 600 -26.77 20.90 14.66
C THR A 600 -28.13 21.19 15.30
N LEU A 601 -29.10 20.29 15.12
CA LEU A 601 -30.39 20.31 15.83
C LEU A 601 -30.50 19.10 16.79
N GLU A 602 -29.46 18.91 17.61
CA GLU A 602 -29.45 17.90 18.67
C GLU A 602 -30.49 18.22 19.75
N MET A 603 -31.41 17.30 20.01
CA MET A 603 -32.25 17.32 21.20
C MET A 603 -31.44 16.91 22.43
N ARG A 604 -30.71 17.86 23.05
CA ARG A 604 -30.05 17.65 24.35
C ARG A 604 -31.08 17.45 25.47
N ILE A 605 -31.31 16.20 25.84
CA ILE A 605 -32.00 15.83 27.08
C ILE A 605 -30.94 15.63 28.17
N GLN A 606 -30.88 16.53 29.15
CA GLN A 606 -30.00 16.40 30.31
C GLN A 606 -30.66 15.51 31.39
N PRO A 607 -29.96 14.48 31.91
CA PRO A 607 -30.33 13.84 33.17
C PRO A 607 -29.76 14.63 34.37
N LEU A 608 -30.53 14.76 35.45
CA LEU A 608 -30.03 15.29 36.72
C LEU A 608 -28.99 14.34 37.34
N GLN A 609 -27.94 14.91 37.93
CA GLN A 609 -27.05 14.20 38.86
C GLN A 609 -27.43 14.52 40.31
N ALA A 610 -27.30 13.53 41.19
CA ALA A 610 -27.38 13.69 42.65
C ALA A 610 -25.96 13.68 43.26
N PRO A 611 -25.73 14.37 44.39
CA PRO A 611 -24.42 14.44 45.02
C PRO A 611 -24.07 13.17 45.82
N SER A 612 -22.78 12.90 45.98
CA SER A 612 -22.24 11.85 46.87
C SER A 612 -21.00 12.35 47.62
N GLU A 613 -20.75 11.80 48.80
CA GLU A 613 -20.01 12.47 49.88
C GLU A 613 -18.48 12.45 49.77
N LEU A 614 -17.86 13.38 50.52
CA LEU A 614 -16.41 13.53 50.66
C LEU A 614 -15.85 12.53 51.70
N ARG A 615 -14.62 12.04 51.50
CA ARG A 615 -13.80 11.46 52.57
C ARG A 615 -12.40 12.06 52.57
N GLN A 616 -11.89 12.32 53.77
CA GLN A 616 -10.58 12.93 54.01
C GLN A 616 -9.43 11.93 53.80
N ALA A 617 -8.23 12.45 53.52
CA ALA A 617 -6.97 11.73 53.55
C ALA A 617 -5.92 12.58 54.29
N GLU A 618 -4.97 11.90 54.93
CA GLU A 618 -4.01 12.46 55.90
C GLU A 618 -2.61 12.62 55.27
N PRO A 619 -1.86 13.71 55.55
CA PRO A 619 -0.56 13.94 54.94
C PRO A 619 0.57 13.20 55.67
N VAL A 620 1.44 12.51 54.93
CA VAL A 620 2.65 11.85 55.46
C VAL A 620 3.90 12.60 55.00
N LEU A 621 4.74 12.99 55.96
CA LEU A 621 5.98 13.74 55.73
C LEU A 621 7.11 12.84 55.21
N GLY A 622 7.92 13.33 54.26
CA GLY A 622 9.08 12.62 53.71
C GLY A 622 10.32 13.50 53.56
N TRP A 623 11.48 13.00 53.97
CA TRP A 623 12.77 13.69 53.87
C TRP A 623 13.52 13.35 52.57
N PRO A 624 14.28 14.29 51.97
CA PRO A 624 15.12 14.02 50.81
C PRO A 624 16.45 13.35 51.21
N VAL A 625 16.85 12.29 50.48
CA VAL A 625 18.18 11.68 50.58
C VAL A 625 18.92 11.84 49.25
N LYS A 626 20.16 12.33 49.32
CA LYS A 626 20.98 12.72 48.18
C LYS A 626 21.70 11.51 47.55
N PRO A 627 21.52 11.21 46.25
CA PRO A 627 22.25 10.13 45.59
C PRO A 627 23.70 10.53 45.30
N SER A 628 24.64 9.59 45.44
CA SER A 628 26.05 9.75 45.11
C SER A 628 26.37 9.08 43.76
N SER A 629 27.02 9.82 42.86
CA SER A 629 27.50 9.31 41.58
C SER A 629 28.93 8.77 41.70
N ILE A 630 29.13 7.48 41.39
CA ILE A 630 30.46 6.87 41.30
C ILE A 630 31.04 7.20 39.92
N ALA A 631 31.95 8.16 39.85
CA ALA A 631 32.71 8.46 38.65
C ALA A 631 33.92 7.50 38.52
N VAL A 632 34.08 6.89 37.34
CA VAL A 632 35.26 6.08 37.02
C VAL A 632 36.38 7.03 36.57
N GLN A 633 37.43 7.16 37.38
CA GLN A 633 38.60 7.96 37.01
C GLN A 633 39.42 7.26 35.92
N SER A 634 39.52 7.88 34.75
CA SER A 634 40.61 7.61 33.80
C SER A 634 41.89 8.27 34.31
N LYS A 635 42.95 7.49 34.51
CA LYS A 635 44.25 7.96 34.99
C LYS A 635 44.84 9.03 34.03
N HIS A 636 45.11 10.22 34.56
CA HIS A 636 45.97 11.20 33.90
C HIS A 636 47.45 10.84 34.13
N ASP A 637 48.24 10.83 33.07
CA ASP A 637 49.69 11.04 33.14
C ASP A 637 49.97 12.47 32.65
N ILE A 638 50.92 13.16 33.30
CA ILE A 638 51.24 14.58 33.08
C ILE A 638 52.57 14.68 32.35
N VAL A 639 52.59 15.35 31.20
CA VAL A 639 53.81 15.71 30.45
C VAL A 639 53.72 17.18 30.00
N HIS A 640 54.87 17.84 29.92
CA HIS A 640 54.97 19.31 29.89
C HIS A 640 54.57 20.00 28.58
N THR A 641 54.28 21.28 28.73
CA THR A 641 54.03 22.31 27.72
C THR A 641 55.19 22.52 26.74
N SER A 642 54.85 22.73 25.47
CA SER A 642 55.65 23.47 24.48
C SER A 642 54.70 24.15 23.50
N ASP A 643 55.01 25.39 23.10
CA ASP A 643 54.27 26.09 22.05
C ASP A 643 54.45 25.41 20.69
N SER A 644 53.37 25.33 19.90
CA SER A 644 53.41 25.49 18.43
C SER A 644 52.00 25.61 17.84
N ASP A 645 51.86 26.57 16.94
CA ASP A 645 50.94 26.67 15.79
C ASP A 645 49.42 26.46 15.95
N GLY A 646 48.68 27.17 15.09
CA GLY A 646 47.22 27.16 15.07
C GLY A 646 46.66 25.79 14.67
N VAL A 647 46.21 25.03 15.67
CA VAL A 647 45.48 23.77 15.47
C VAL A 647 44.20 24.03 14.68
N VAL A 648 44.27 23.84 13.36
CA VAL A 648 43.10 23.67 12.50
C VAL A 648 42.31 22.51 13.07
N GLY A 649 41.19 22.81 13.73
CA GLY A 649 40.45 21.83 14.51
C GLY A 649 40.08 20.62 13.66
N GLU A 650 40.59 19.44 14.03
CA GLU A 650 40.25 18.21 13.32
C GLU A 650 38.73 18.01 13.35
N GLU A 651 38.08 18.20 12.20
CA GLU A 651 36.69 17.81 12.01
C GLU A 651 36.53 16.35 12.45
N GLN A 652 35.73 16.12 13.49
CA GLN A 652 35.51 14.77 14.02
C GLN A 652 34.43 14.08 13.19
N TRP A 653 34.81 12.97 12.56
CA TRP A 653 33.96 12.23 11.60
C TRP A 653 33.00 11.26 12.30
N LEU A 654 32.41 11.72 13.39
CA LEU A 654 31.45 10.98 14.21
C LEU A 654 30.04 11.21 13.65
N TYR A 655 29.29 10.13 13.46
CA TYR A 655 27.89 10.18 13.02
C TYR A 655 26.99 9.58 14.09
N GLU A 656 25.87 10.24 14.38
CA GLU A 656 24.81 9.72 15.24
C GLU A 656 23.71 9.08 14.40
N LEU A 657 23.27 7.90 14.83
CA LEU A 657 22.16 7.17 14.21
C LEU A 657 20.79 7.72 14.66
N GLN A 658 20.46 8.91 14.17
CA GLN A 658 19.21 9.62 14.49
C GLN A 658 17.99 9.09 13.72
N LEU A 659 16.80 9.48 14.20
CA LEU A 659 15.51 9.19 13.60
C LEU A 659 15.29 10.02 12.31
N GLY A 660 14.90 9.38 11.21
CA GLY A 660 14.77 10.02 9.91
C GLY A 660 13.51 10.90 9.72
N GLU A 661 12.40 10.49 10.31
CA GLU A 661 11.08 11.15 10.28
C GLU A 661 10.51 11.08 11.71
N PRO A 662 9.89 12.14 12.27
CA PRO A 662 9.29 12.08 13.60
C PRO A 662 8.27 10.93 13.67
N LEU A 663 8.33 10.12 14.73
CA LEU A 663 7.44 8.96 14.88
C LEU A 663 5.99 9.46 15.00
N PRO A 664 5.03 8.84 14.31
CA PRO A 664 3.64 9.29 14.35
C PRO A 664 3.06 9.16 15.77
N ALA A 665 2.19 10.10 16.14
CA ALA A 665 1.26 9.91 17.23
C ALA A 665 0.32 8.74 16.90
N VAL A 666 -0.02 7.94 17.91
CA VAL A 666 -0.89 6.76 17.77
C VAL A 666 -1.85 6.71 18.94
N ASP A 667 -3.16 6.57 18.68
CA ASP A 667 -4.10 6.22 19.73
C ASP A 667 -4.29 4.70 19.86
N LEU A 668 -3.80 4.15 20.99
CA LEU A 668 -4.04 2.75 21.36
C LEU A 668 -5.44 2.50 21.92
N SER A 669 -6.19 3.54 22.29
CA SER A 669 -7.60 3.45 22.73
C SER A 669 -8.53 3.13 21.55
N ARG A 670 -8.20 3.61 20.35
CA ARG A 670 -8.96 3.43 19.11
C ARG A 670 -8.82 2.01 18.56
N THR A 671 -9.63 1.10 19.10
CA THR A 671 -9.72 -0.30 18.70
C THR A 671 -10.98 -0.58 17.87
N THR A 672 -11.00 -1.71 17.16
CA THR A 672 -12.24 -2.23 16.55
C THR A 672 -13.36 -2.31 17.59
N ALA A 673 -13.08 -2.77 18.81
CA ALA A 673 -14.06 -2.85 19.90
C ALA A 673 -14.64 -1.47 20.29
N SER A 674 -13.80 -0.46 20.52
CA SER A 674 -14.25 0.86 20.96
C SER A 674 -14.92 1.69 19.85
N THR A 675 -14.73 1.33 18.58
CA THR A 675 -15.42 1.95 17.43
C THR A 675 -16.75 1.27 17.06
N PHE A 676 -16.93 -0.01 17.36
CA PHE A 676 -18.17 -0.75 17.03
C PHE A 676 -19.10 -0.99 18.23
N LEU A 677 -18.61 -0.94 19.47
CA LEU A 677 -19.39 -1.14 20.69
C LEU A 677 -19.60 0.20 21.42
N SER A 678 -20.69 0.32 22.17
CA SER A 678 -20.84 1.42 23.13
C SER A 678 -19.77 1.32 24.22
N SER A 679 -19.38 2.45 24.82
CA SER A 679 -18.36 2.51 25.88
C SER A 679 -18.61 1.51 27.01
N THR A 680 -19.86 1.38 27.48
CA THR A 680 -20.27 0.41 28.51
C THR A 680 -20.14 -1.06 28.06
N ALA A 681 -20.30 -1.34 26.77
CA ALA A 681 -20.10 -2.70 26.23
C ALA A 681 -18.60 -2.99 26.01
N HIS A 682 -17.81 -1.98 25.60
CA HIS A 682 -16.36 -2.07 25.48
C HIS A 682 -15.69 -2.35 26.84
N THR A 683 -16.03 -1.58 27.89
CA THR A 683 -15.45 -1.79 29.24
C THR A 683 -15.87 -3.12 29.86
N ARG A 684 -17.12 -3.56 29.66
CA ARG A 684 -17.55 -4.91 30.06
C ARG A 684 -16.76 -6.01 29.34
N LEU A 685 -16.54 -5.87 28.04
CA LEU A 685 -15.75 -6.83 27.27
C LEU A 685 -14.29 -6.86 27.77
N GLU A 686 -13.67 -5.69 27.95
CA GLU A 686 -12.30 -5.56 28.45
C GLU A 686 -12.11 -6.18 29.85
N ALA A 687 -13.07 -5.99 30.76
CA ALA A 687 -13.05 -6.61 32.09
C ALA A 687 -13.18 -8.15 32.05
N ILE A 688 -13.84 -8.70 31.03
CA ILE A 688 -14.02 -10.15 30.85
C ILE A 688 -12.80 -10.80 30.15
N MET A 689 -12.04 -10.05 29.35
CA MET A 689 -10.94 -10.59 28.55
C MET A 689 -9.82 -11.32 29.33
N PRO A 690 -9.36 -10.88 30.52
CA PRO A 690 -8.39 -11.64 31.31
C PRO A 690 -8.86 -13.05 31.64
N ALA A 691 -10.15 -13.24 31.93
CA ALA A 691 -10.74 -14.56 32.22
C ALA A 691 -10.93 -15.41 30.95
N MET A 692 -11.27 -14.80 29.82
CA MET A 692 -11.41 -15.51 28.54
C MET A 692 -10.07 -15.86 27.88
N THR A 693 -9.02 -15.06 28.10
CA THR A 693 -7.73 -15.20 27.39
C THR A 693 -7.11 -16.61 27.52
N PRO A 694 -7.06 -17.27 28.70
CA PRO A 694 -6.61 -18.67 28.79
C PRO A 694 -7.42 -19.64 27.93
N GLY A 695 -8.74 -19.46 27.86
CA GLY A 695 -9.63 -20.26 27.01
C GLY A 695 -9.39 -20.02 25.52
N LEU A 696 -9.12 -18.78 25.10
CA LEU A 696 -8.76 -18.44 23.72
C LEU A 696 -7.38 -19.01 23.34
N VAL A 697 -6.40 -18.97 24.24
CA VAL A 697 -5.08 -19.61 24.08
C VAL A 697 -5.24 -21.13 23.91
N PHE A 698 -6.10 -21.75 24.72
CA PHE A 698 -6.38 -23.18 24.65
C PHE A 698 -7.10 -23.55 23.34
N SER A 699 -8.15 -22.81 22.95
CA SER A 699 -8.88 -23.00 21.70
C SER A 699 -7.98 -22.88 20.47
N PHE A 700 -7.08 -21.88 20.43
CA PHE A 700 -6.07 -21.75 19.39
C PHE A 700 -5.10 -22.95 19.35
N ARG A 701 -4.62 -23.42 20.51
CA ARG A 701 -3.73 -24.60 20.59
C ARG A 701 -4.42 -25.87 20.10
N VAL A 702 -5.66 -26.11 20.54
CA VAL A 702 -6.49 -27.22 20.08
C VAL A 702 -6.71 -27.12 18.58
N SER A 703 -7.07 -25.95 18.06
CA SER A 703 -7.24 -25.73 16.61
C SER A 703 -5.97 -26.03 15.81
N MET A 704 -4.78 -25.63 16.28
CA MET A 704 -3.50 -25.97 15.65
C MET A 704 -3.18 -27.48 15.70
N LEU A 705 -3.50 -28.17 16.81
CA LEU A 705 -3.35 -29.63 16.92
C LEU A 705 -4.35 -30.37 16.00
N CYS A 706 -5.60 -29.91 15.95
CA CYS A 706 -6.61 -30.40 15.01
C CYS A 706 -6.21 -30.14 13.55
N PHE A 707 -5.54 -29.02 13.24
CA PHE A 707 -5.01 -28.76 11.91
C PHE A 707 -3.86 -29.72 11.53
N VAL A 708 -2.94 -30.03 12.45
CA VAL A 708 -1.95 -31.10 12.23
C VAL A 708 -2.64 -32.46 12.03
N GLY A 709 -3.73 -32.73 12.77
CA GLY A 709 -4.59 -33.89 12.55
C GLY A 709 -5.26 -33.92 11.17
N LEU A 710 -5.71 -32.77 10.65
CA LEU A 710 -6.33 -32.66 9.31
C LEU A 710 -5.38 -32.99 8.16
N LEU A 711 -4.06 -32.85 8.36
CA LEU A 711 -3.06 -33.33 7.41
C LEU A 711 -2.97 -34.86 7.45
N SER A 712 -2.89 -35.45 8.64
CA SER A 712 -2.58 -36.87 8.86
C SER A 712 -3.78 -37.83 8.89
N VAL A 713 -5.02 -37.33 8.81
CA VAL A 713 -6.25 -38.15 8.94
C VAL A 713 -7.22 -37.91 7.80
N SER A 714 -7.73 -39.01 7.23
CA SER A 714 -8.57 -39.05 6.03
C SER A 714 -9.82 -38.15 6.09
N ALA A 715 -10.21 -37.64 4.93
CA ALA A 715 -11.33 -36.72 4.73
C ALA A 715 -12.65 -37.28 5.26
N VAL A 716 -12.88 -38.59 5.07
CA VAL A 716 -14.06 -39.31 5.58
C VAL A 716 -14.14 -39.22 7.10
N THR A 717 -13.02 -39.50 7.79
CA THR A 717 -12.90 -39.48 9.25
C THR A 717 -12.95 -38.07 9.83
N MET A 718 -12.36 -37.09 9.12
CA MET A 718 -12.29 -35.69 9.58
C MET A 718 -13.52 -34.84 9.27
N ARG A 719 -14.42 -35.29 8.38
CA ARG A 719 -15.67 -34.58 8.03
C ARG A 719 -16.49 -34.08 9.23
N PRO A 720 -16.76 -34.85 10.30
CA PRO A 720 -17.46 -34.35 11.50
C PRO A 720 -16.62 -33.37 12.35
N TRP A 721 -15.29 -33.39 12.23
CA TRP A 721 -14.37 -32.54 13.00
C TRP A 721 -14.09 -31.18 12.32
N VAL A 722 -14.38 -31.04 11.03
CA VAL A 722 -14.22 -29.77 10.28
C VAL A 722 -15.01 -28.62 10.91
N PRO A 723 -16.32 -28.75 11.27
CA PRO A 723 -17.05 -27.67 11.94
C PRO A 723 -16.45 -27.27 13.30
N LEU A 724 -16.00 -28.24 14.11
CA LEU A 724 -15.37 -27.95 15.40
C LEU A 724 -14.03 -27.24 15.23
N THR A 725 -13.22 -27.65 14.25
CA THR A 725 -11.92 -27.02 13.94
C THR A 725 -12.11 -25.61 13.37
N LEU A 726 -13.18 -25.39 12.61
CA LEU A 726 -13.60 -24.08 12.11
C LEU A 726 -14.03 -23.16 13.27
N VAL A 727 -14.91 -23.60 14.16
CA VAL A 727 -15.36 -22.81 15.32
C VAL A 727 -14.18 -22.49 16.26
N THR A 728 -13.31 -23.45 16.56
CA THR A 728 -12.15 -23.25 17.45
C THR A 728 -11.02 -22.39 16.86
N SER A 729 -10.99 -22.16 15.55
CA SER A 729 -10.13 -21.14 14.91
C SER A 729 -10.81 -19.78 14.79
N LEU A 730 -12.10 -19.75 14.40
CA LEU A 730 -12.86 -18.51 14.26
C LEU A 730 -13.03 -17.74 15.59
N VAL A 731 -13.19 -18.43 16.72
CA VAL A 731 -13.38 -17.76 18.02
C VAL A 731 -12.14 -16.93 18.42
N PRO A 732 -10.90 -17.48 18.52
CA PRO A 732 -9.70 -16.68 18.73
C PRO A 732 -9.49 -15.58 17.69
N LEU A 733 -9.80 -15.83 16.41
CA LEU A 733 -9.72 -14.85 15.33
C LEU A 733 -10.62 -13.63 15.58
N LEU A 734 -11.89 -13.84 15.92
CA LEU A 734 -12.85 -12.76 16.17
C LEU A 734 -12.40 -11.89 17.34
N PHE A 735 -12.01 -12.48 18.47
CA PHE A 735 -11.48 -11.74 19.61
C PHE A 735 -10.17 -10.99 19.27
N ALA A 736 -9.31 -11.56 18.43
CA ALA A 736 -8.09 -10.90 17.99
C ALA A 736 -8.37 -9.65 17.14
N VAL A 737 -9.29 -9.74 16.17
CA VAL A 737 -9.68 -8.59 15.31
C VAL A 737 -10.38 -7.50 16.12
N VAL A 738 -11.20 -7.88 17.10
CA VAL A 738 -11.92 -6.95 17.99
C VAL A 738 -10.96 -6.09 18.84
N PHE A 739 -9.78 -6.59 19.22
CA PHE A 739 -8.80 -5.84 20.01
C PHE A 739 -7.58 -5.29 19.23
N MET A 740 -7.64 -5.23 17.90
CA MET A 740 -6.67 -4.48 17.11
C MET A 740 -6.87 -2.96 17.28
N SER A 741 -5.78 -2.22 17.55
CA SER A 741 -5.72 -0.77 17.37
C SER A 741 -5.79 -0.46 15.86
N LEU A 742 -6.72 0.41 15.49
CA LEU A 742 -6.95 0.80 14.10
C LEU A 742 -5.82 1.67 13.55
N ASP A 743 -5.25 2.55 14.38
CA ASP A 743 -4.13 3.42 14.02
C ASP A 743 -2.86 2.61 13.76
N VAL A 744 -2.52 1.66 14.65
CA VAL A 744 -1.38 0.75 14.42
C VAL A 744 -1.63 -0.14 13.20
N LEU A 745 -2.86 -0.63 12.99
CA LEU A 745 -3.21 -1.40 11.80
C LEU A 745 -3.09 -0.56 10.52
N ALA A 746 -3.46 0.72 10.54
CA ALA A 746 -3.29 1.64 9.41
C ALA A 746 -1.81 1.91 9.09
N LEU A 747 -0.94 2.00 10.11
CA LEU A 747 0.51 2.08 9.92
C LEU A 747 1.09 0.77 9.34
N LEU A 748 0.63 -0.40 9.80
CA LEU A 748 1.01 -1.70 9.23
C LEU A 748 0.56 -1.83 7.77
N LEU A 749 -0.66 -1.42 7.44
CA LEU A 749 -1.21 -1.41 6.07
C LEU A 749 -0.49 -0.43 5.13
N ARG A 750 0.30 0.52 5.66
CA ARG A 750 1.21 1.39 4.89
C ARG A 750 2.62 0.80 4.74
N ASN A 751 2.97 -0.27 5.46
CA ASN A 751 4.28 -0.93 5.37
C ASN A 751 4.29 -2.04 4.30
N TYR A 752 5.29 -2.02 3.42
CA TYR A 752 5.47 -3.03 2.38
C TYR A 752 5.65 -4.46 2.93
N GLU A 753 6.37 -4.61 4.05
CA GLU A 753 6.63 -5.93 4.67
C GLU A 753 5.32 -6.64 5.05
N PHE A 754 4.31 -5.88 5.48
CA PHE A 754 3.00 -6.43 5.83
C PHE A 754 2.32 -7.07 4.61
N TRP A 755 2.26 -6.36 3.48
CA TRP A 755 1.63 -6.86 2.26
C TRP A 755 2.34 -8.08 1.69
N PHE A 756 3.68 -8.06 1.62
CA PHE A 756 4.46 -9.21 1.15
C PHE A 756 4.17 -10.49 1.96
N ILE A 757 4.21 -10.39 3.30
CA ILE A 757 3.92 -11.53 4.18
C ILE A 757 2.43 -11.95 4.07
N SER A 758 1.52 -11.00 3.88
CA SER A 758 0.07 -11.27 3.70
C SER A 758 -0.23 -12.01 2.39
N ILE A 759 0.49 -11.69 1.31
CA ILE A 759 0.38 -12.37 0.02
C ILE A 759 0.93 -13.80 0.13
N LEU A 760 2.12 -13.98 0.74
CA LEU A 760 2.66 -15.32 1.01
C LEU A 760 1.73 -16.16 1.88
N ASN A 761 1.12 -15.57 2.91
CA ASN A 761 0.13 -16.21 3.76
C ASN A 761 -1.11 -16.64 2.93
N THR A 762 -1.67 -15.74 2.12
CA THR A 762 -2.82 -16.04 1.26
C THR A 762 -2.52 -17.16 0.26
N LEU A 763 -1.38 -17.10 -0.43
CA LEU A 763 -0.93 -18.14 -1.36
C LEU A 763 -0.73 -19.50 -0.66
N ASN A 764 -0.19 -19.49 0.57
CA ASN A 764 -0.04 -20.69 1.37
C ASN A 764 -1.38 -21.39 1.62
N TRP A 765 -2.35 -20.68 2.20
CA TRP A 765 -3.60 -21.28 2.64
C TRP A 765 -4.54 -21.61 1.47
N LEU A 766 -4.46 -20.85 0.36
CA LEU A 766 -5.05 -21.25 -0.91
C LEU A 766 -4.43 -22.55 -1.44
N GLY A 767 -3.10 -22.65 -1.43
CA GLY A 767 -2.37 -23.86 -1.83
C GLY A 767 -2.76 -25.08 -1.00
N VAL A 768 -2.86 -24.96 0.32
CA VAL A 768 -3.31 -26.06 1.21
C VAL A 768 -4.78 -26.43 0.93
N GLY A 769 -5.64 -25.44 0.67
CA GLY A 769 -7.03 -25.70 0.27
C GLY A 769 -7.13 -26.48 -1.05
N LEU A 770 -6.29 -26.15 -2.03
CA LEU A 770 -6.16 -26.89 -3.30
C LEU A 770 -5.51 -28.27 -3.12
N ILE A 771 -4.71 -28.48 -2.07
CA ILE A 771 -4.18 -29.80 -1.71
C ILE A 771 -5.28 -30.71 -1.13
N PHE A 772 -6.17 -30.17 -0.29
CA PHE A 772 -7.26 -30.96 0.27
C PHE A 772 -8.38 -31.27 -0.75
N GLY A 773 -8.72 -30.33 -1.64
CA GLY A 773 -9.75 -30.55 -2.67
C GLY A 773 -11.18 -30.83 -2.15
N ASP A 774 -11.39 -30.69 -0.84
CA ASP A 774 -12.59 -31.15 -0.13
C ASP A 774 -13.02 -30.18 0.99
N VAL A 775 -13.94 -30.62 1.87
CA VAL A 775 -14.48 -29.85 3.00
C VAL A 775 -13.42 -29.30 3.97
N ARG A 776 -12.24 -29.92 4.06
CA ARG A 776 -11.12 -29.47 4.92
C ARG A 776 -10.55 -28.13 4.45
N ALA A 777 -10.69 -27.79 3.16
CA ALA A 777 -10.26 -26.50 2.60
C ALA A 777 -10.93 -25.28 3.28
N VAL A 778 -12.14 -25.45 3.83
CA VAL A 778 -12.82 -24.38 4.60
C VAL A 778 -12.05 -24.04 5.88
N VAL A 779 -11.38 -25.01 6.49
CA VAL A 779 -10.55 -24.79 7.70
C VAL A 779 -9.29 -23.98 7.35
N CYS A 780 -8.70 -24.20 6.16
CA CYS A 780 -7.53 -23.44 5.68
C CYS A 780 -7.79 -21.94 5.65
N MET A 781 -9.00 -21.50 5.28
CA MET A 781 -9.36 -20.08 5.31
C MET A 781 -9.31 -19.50 6.74
N SER A 782 -9.88 -20.21 7.72
CA SER A 782 -9.93 -19.76 9.12
C SER A 782 -8.55 -19.78 9.79
N VAL A 783 -7.77 -20.85 9.59
CA VAL A 783 -6.38 -20.92 10.06
C VAL A 783 -5.52 -19.87 9.34
N GLY A 784 -5.79 -19.58 8.06
CA GLY A 784 -5.11 -18.54 7.29
C GLY A 784 -5.41 -17.12 7.76
N PHE A 785 -6.65 -16.81 8.12
CA PHE A 785 -6.99 -15.56 8.82
C PHE A 785 -6.37 -15.49 10.22
N THR A 786 -6.23 -16.62 10.91
CA THR A 786 -5.56 -16.68 12.22
C THR A 786 -4.05 -16.45 12.11
N ALA A 787 -3.41 -16.98 11.06
CA ALA A 787 -2.05 -16.63 10.69
C ALA A 787 -1.96 -15.15 10.28
N GLN A 788 -2.96 -14.59 9.60
CA GLN A 788 -3.01 -13.18 9.23
C GLN A 788 -3.07 -12.23 10.45
N THR A 789 -3.84 -12.55 11.50
CA THR A 789 -3.77 -11.77 12.75
C THR A 789 -2.43 -11.87 13.46
N THR A 790 -1.68 -12.97 13.21
CA THR A 790 -0.30 -13.16 13.67
C THR A 790 0.71 -12.34 12.83
N VAL A 791 0.41 -12.06 11.55
CA VAL A 791 1.14 -11.04 10.76
C VAL A 791 0.91 -9.65 11.36
N ALA A 792 -0.35 -9.32 11.68
CA ALA A 792 -0.82 -8.07 12.27
C ALA A 792 -0.60 -7.94 13.81
N ILE A 793 0.26 -8.76 14.41
CA ILE A 793 0.47 -8.86 15.87
C ILE A 793 0.72 -7.51 16.57
N ASP A 794 1.46 -6.60 15.93
CA ASP A 794 1.81 -5.28 16.49
C ASP A 794 0.57 -4.44 16.82
N ALA A 795 -0.53 -4.59 16.07
CA ALA A 795 -1.79 -3.88 16.31
C ALA A 795 -2.63 -4.51 17.44
N ASN A 796 -2.44 -5.80 17.73
CA ASN A 796 -3.16 -6.54 18.77
C ASN A 796 -2.35 -6.58 20.08
N TYR A 797 -2.02 -5.39 20.57
CA TYR A 797 -1.11 -5.17 21.69
C TYR A 797 -1.62 -5.77 23.02
N ARG A 798 -2.94 -5.82 23.24
CA ARG A 798 -3.55 -6.33 24.48
C ARG A 798 -3.41 -7.86 24.63
N THR A 799 -3.37 -8.61 23.51
CA THR A 799 -3.12 -10.07 23.51
C THR A 799 -1.66 -10.43 23.16
N TYR A 800 -0.78 -9.44 23.06
CA TYR A 800 0.61 -9.55 22.58
C TYR A 800 1.40 -10.74 23.17
N PRO A 801 1.31 -11.12 24.48
CA PRO A 801 2.03 -12.29 25.02
C PRO A 801 1.41 -13.65 24.64
N THR A 802 0.08 -13.72 24.47
CA THR A 802 -0.60 -14.89 23.87
C THR A 802 -0.12 -15.11 22.45
N ALA A 803 0.04 -14.03 21.69
CA ALA A 803 0.53 -14.10 20.31
C ALA A 803 2.01 -14.53 20.19
N ILE A 804 2.85 -14.44 21.24
CA ILE A 804 4.16 -15.16 21.24
C ILE A 804 3.91 -16.66 21.13
N LYS A 805 3.05 -17.18 22.01
CA LYS A 805 2.79 -18.61 22.18
C LYS A 805 2.15 -19.17 20.90
N ALA A 806 1.43 -18.33 20.16
CA ALA A 806 0.98 -18.60 18.80
C ALA A 806 2.13 -18.64 17.77
N ILE A 807 3.01 -17.62 17.70
CA ILE A 807 4.15 -17.61 16.76
C ILE A 807 5.11 -18.79 17.00
N VAL A 808 5.46 -19.06 18.27
CA VAL A 808 6.41 -20.12 18.67
C VAL A 808 5.86 -21.52 18.40
N LEU A 809 4.54 -21.71 18.42
CA LEU A 809 3.90 -22.95 17.98
C LEU A 809 3.73 -22.98 16.44
N GLY A 810 3.38 -21.84 15.84
CA GLY A 810 3.09 -21.69 14.42
C GLY A 810 4.29 -21.94 13.52
N GLY A 811 5.47 -21.41 13.85
CA GLY A 811 6.69 -21.64 13.06
C GLY A 811 7.00 -23.14 12.84
N PRO A 812 7.04 -23.96 13.92
CA PRO A 812 7.13 -25.41 13.83
C PRO A 812 5.96 -26.08 13.09
N VAL A 813 4.72 -25.62 13.24
CA VAL A 813 3.57 -26.17 12.48
C VAL A 813 3.68 -25.87 10.98
N MET A 814 4.13 -24.68 10.58
CA MET A 814 4.40 -24.35 9.17
C MET A 814 5.55 -25.21 8.61
N LEU A 815 6.57 -25.51 9.43
CA LEU A 815 7.67 -26.41 9.04
C LEU A 815 7.20 -27.87 8.95
N ALA A 816 6.37 -28.34 9.88
CA ALA A 816 5.75 -29.67 9.81
C ALA A 816 4.86 -29.81 8.58
N MET A 817 4.06 -28.79 8.25
CA MET A 817 3.28 -28.74 7.00
C MET A 817 4.17 -28.73 5.75
N THR A 818 5.32 -28.06 5.79
CA THR A 818 6.34 -28.10 4.72
C THR A 818 6.84 -29.54 4.53
N VAL A 819 7.18 -30.23 5.61
CA VAL A 819 7.61 -31.65 5.62
C VAL A 819 6.48 -32.56 5.09
N CYS A 820 5.24 -32.40 5.56
CA CYS A 820 4.11 -33.19 5.09
C CYS A 820 3.81 -33.00 3.60
N CYS A 821 3.92 -31.77 3.08
CA CYS A 821 3.70 -31.49 1.66
C CYS A 821 4.86 -31.99 0.78
N ALA A 822 6.10 -31.99 1.28
CA ALA A 822 7.26 -32.55 0.58
C ALA A 822 7.16 -34.07 0.48
N TYR A 823 7.00 -34.75 1.62
CA TYR A 823 6.92 -36.21 1.70
C TYR A 823 5.51 -36.78 1.42
N GLN A 824 4.63 -36.02 0.77
CA GLN A 824 3.26 -36.44 0.41
C GLN A 824 2.40 -37.00 1.57
N LEU A 825 2.73 -36.71 2.83
CA LEU A 825 2.07 -37.24 4.04
C LEU A 825 0.66 -36.67 4.30
N VAL A 826 0.16 -35.81 3.41
CA VAL A 826 -1.20 -35.27 3.51
C VAL A 826 -2.19 -36.30 2.98
N THR A 827 -2.98 -36.86 3.88
CA THR A 827 -3.98 -37.90 3.56
C THR A 827 -5.09 -37.38 2.66
N ASP A 828 -5.56 -38.23 1.75
CA ASP A 828 -6.55 -37.92 0.72
C ASP A 828 -6.26 -36.61 -0.06
N ALA A 829 -4.98 -36.30 -0.28
CA ALA A 829 -4.57 -35.08 -0.97
C ALA A 829 -4.66 -35.22 -2.50
N SER A 830 -5.35 -34.29 -3.14
CA SER A 830 -5.13 -33.99 -4.55
C SER A 830 -3.91 -33.09 -4.68
N TYR A 831 -2.93 -33.42 -5.52
CA TYR A 831 -1.82 -32.52 -5.84
C TYR A 831 -1.99 -31.92 -7.26
N PRO A 832 -2.98 -31.04 -7.50
CA PRO A 832 -3.23 -30.49 -8.82
C PRO A 832 -2.00 -29.76 -9.37
N THR A 833 -1.75 -29.99 -10.65
CA THR A 833 -0.74 -29.28 -11.43
C THR A 833 -1.31 -27.93 -11.88
N LEU A 834 -0.74 -26.87 -11.32
CA LEU A 834 -0.96 -25.49 -11.74
C LEU A 834 -0.03 -25.20 -12.92
N GLY A 835 -0.59 -25.23 -14.13
CA GLY A 835 0.13 -24.81 -15.33
C GLY A 835 0.31 -23.30 -15.35
N LEU A 836 1.56 -22.83 -15.34
CA LEU A 836 1.92 -21.44 -15.61
C LEU A 836 2.81 -21.43 -16.85
N GLY A 837 2.20 -21.16 -18.02
CA GLY A 837 2.83 -21.41 -19.31
C GLY A 837 3.15 -22.90 -19.50
N ARG A 838 4.38 -23.22 -19.96
CA ARG A 838 4.90 -24.60 -20.01
C ARG A 838 5.29 -25.15 -18.63
N LEU A 839 5.37 -24.32 -17.59
CA LEU A 839 5.89 -24.72 -16.28
C LEU A 839 4.76 -25.26 -15.37
N HIS A 840 4.73 -26.59 -15.21
CA HIS A 840 3.77 -27.30 -14.37
C HIS A 840 4.22 -27.34 -12.90
N PHE A 841 3.74 -26.39 -12.10
CA PHE A 841 3.92 -26.40 -10.64
C PHE A 841 2.93 -27.36 -9.99
N HIS A 842 3.36 -28.18 -9.04
CA HIS A 842 2.42 -28.88 -8.17
C HIS A 842 2.00 -27.96 -7.02
N SER A 843 0.72 -27.96 -6.62
CA SER A 843 0.24 -27.17 -5.47
C SER A 843 1.09 -27.32 -4.20
N ARG A 844 1.61 -28.54 -3.95
CA ARG A 844 2.55 -28.84 -2.86
C ARG A 844 3.84 -28.01 -2.90
N GLN A 845 4.38 -27.73 -4.08
CA GLN A 845 5.60 -26.91 -4.22
C GLN A 845 5.31 -25.48 -3.75
N VAL A 846 4.21 -24.88 -4.19
CA VAL A 846 3.77 -23.54 -3.73
C VAL A 846 3.66 -23.51 -2.20
N VAL A 847 3.01 -24.52 -1.59
CA VAL A 847 2.87 -24.59 -0.12
C VAL A 847 4.22 -24.78 0.59
N ILE A 848 5.08 -25.70 0.14
CA ILE A 848 6.44 -25.90 0.70
C ILE A 848 7.21 -24.57 0.69
N PHE A 849 7.08 -23.82 -0.40
CA PHE A 849 7.78 -22.57 -0.63
C PHE A 849 7.24 -21.40 0.20
N THR A 850 5.92 -21.24 0.30
CA THR A 850 5.32 -20.21 1.17
C THR A 850 5.48 -20.56 2.64
N ALA A 851 5.29 -21.83 3.02
CA ALA A 851 5.33 -22.28 4.41
C ALA A 851 6.73 -22.19 5.01
N SER A 852 7.77 -22.57 4.27
CA SER A 852 9.16 -22.42 4.72
C SER A 852 9.54 -20.95 4.91
N THR A 853 9.18 -20.06 3.97
CA THR A 853 9.42 -18.61 4.10
C THR A 853 8.63 -18.00 5.27
N LEU A 854 7.36 -18.35 5.45
CA LEU A 854 6.54 -17.90 6.58
C LEU A 854 7.07 -18.43 7.93
N SER A 855 7.51 -19.69 7.99
CA SER A 855 8.16 -20.28 9.17
C SER A 855 9.42 -19.50 9.55
N VAL A 856 10.27 -19.20 8.57
CA VAL A 856 11.48 -18.38 8.74
C VAL A 856 11.15 -16.97 9.27
N PHE A 857 10.10 -16.32 8.77
CA PHE A 857 9.63 -15.04 9.34
C PHE A 857 9.02 -15.19 10.75
N MET A 858 8.28 -16.26 11.05
CA MET A 858 7.77 -16.52 12.40
C MET A 858 8.92 -16.75 13.39
N ILE A 859 9.95 -17.50 13.00
CA ILE A 859 11.17 -17.73 13.79
C ILE A 859 11.95 -16.42 13.99
N LYS A 860 12.08 -15.56 12.96
CA LYS A 860 12.61 -14.17 13.10
C LYS A 860 11.86 -13.43 14.21
N LYS A 861 10.53 -13.33 14.10
CA LYS A 861 9.67 -12.61 15.06
C LYS A 861 9.78 -13.16 16.48
N ALA A 862 9.84 -14.48 16.65
CA ALA A 862 10.04 -15.12 17.95
C ALA A 862 11.42 -14.85 18.55
N TYR A 863 12.49 -15.00 17.76
CA TYR A 863 13.88 -14.86 18.22
C TYR A 863 14.20 -13.44 18.72
N PHE A 864 13.92 -12.41 17.91
CA PHE A 864 14.18 -11.03 18.31
C PHE A 864 13.42 -10.65 19.59
N ARG A 865 12.19 -11.14 19.74
CA ARG A 865 11.36 -10.89 20.92
C ARG A 865 11.84 -11.63 22.16
N HIS A 866 12.23 -12.91 22.03
CA HIS A 866 12.86 -13.68 23.11
C HIS A 866 14.14 -13.00 23.59
N ARG A 867 15.01 -12.55 22.66
CA ARG A 867 16.24 -11.82 22.98
C ARG A 867 15.95 -10.53 23.76
N ARG A 868 14.95 -9.72 23.35
CA ARG A 868 14.56 -8.49 24.09
C ARG A 868 14.05 -8.78 25.50
N MET A 869 13.17 -9.78 25.63
CA MET A 869 12.61 -10.21 26.92
C MET A 869 13.66 -10.80 27.87
N SER A 870 14.76 -11.36 27.34
CA SER A 870 15.90 -11.85 28.13
C SER A 870 16.85 -10.75 28.63
N ILE A 871 16.83 -9.56 28.01
CA ILE A 871 17.74 -8.44 28.35
C ILE A 871 17.17 -7.53 29.46
N HIS A 872 15.84 -7.38 29.52
CA HIS A 872 15.16 -6.49 30.48
C HIS A 872 14.71 -7.08 31.85
N PRO A 873 14.82 -8.39 32.20
CA PRO A 873 14.03 -8.95 33.30
C PRO A 873 14.62 -8.74 34.71
N SER A 874 15.81 -8.14 34.85
CA SER A 874 16.62 -8.25 36.08
C SER A 874 17.04 -6.93 36.75
N ARG A 875 16.95 -5.77 36.08
CA ARG A 875 17.56 -4.50 36.60
C ARG A 875 16.57 -3.51 37.21
N GLN A 876 15.27 -3.80 37.19
CA GLN A 876 14.21 -2.86 37.61
C GLN A 876 13.46 -3.29 38.90
N GLU A 877 14.13 -4.01 39.80
CA GLU A 877 13.62 -4.31 41.17
C GLU A 877 13.79 -3.14 42.17
N SER A 878 14.06 -1.92 41.69
CA SER A 878 14.10 -0.71 42.53
C SER A 878 12.71 -0.41 43.09
N ARG A 879 12.54 -0.57 44.41
CA ARG A 879 11.25 -0.71 45.10
C ARG A 879 10.36 0.55 45.17
N VAL A 880 10.69 1.63 44.46
CA VAL A 880 10.20 3.00 44.78
C VAL A 880 9.52 3.70 43.58
N ALA A 881 8.58 3.02 42.92
CA ALA A 881 7.46 3.63 42.19
C ALA A 881 6.44 2.55 41.76
N PRO A 882 5.12 2.70 42.01
CA PRO A 882 4.13 1.73 41.53
C PRO A 882 3.74 1.90 40.05
N ASN A 883 4.05 3.05 39.43
CA ASN A 883 3.67 3.37 38.05
C ASN A 883 4.65 2.79 37.03
N ILE A 884 4.71 1.46 36.93
CA ILE A 884 5.53 0.76 35.94
C ILE A 884 4.83 0.79 34.57
N HIS A 885 5.26 1.73 33.73
CA HIS A 885 4.81 1.84 32.35
C HIS A 885 5.33 0.66 31.49
N HIS A 886 4.41 -0.12 30.90
CA HIS A 886 4.78 -1.28 30.08
C HIS A 886 5.21 -0.85 28.67
N THR A 887 6.49 -1.01 28.33
CA THR A 887 6.97 -0.86 26.95
C THR A 887 6.69 -2.11 26.13
N ILE A 888 6.05 -1.94 24.97
CA ILE A 888 5.72 -3.01 24.02
C ILE A 888 6.53 -2.80 22.74
N PRO A 889 7.48 -3.70 22.40
CA PRO A 889 8.26 -3.59 21.17
C PRO A 889 7.48 -4.02 19.93
N CYS A 890 7.44 -3.13 18.94
CA CYS A 890 6.93 -3.43 17.61
C CYS A 890 7.88 -4.39 16.88
N VAL A 891 7.31 -5.40 16.24
CA VAL A 891 8.06 -6.43 15.50
C VAL A 891 8.10 -6.13 14.00
N VAL A 892 7.11 -5.39 13.49
CA VAL A 892 6.92 -5.02 12.08
C VAL A 892 7.04 -3.50 11.88
N LEU A 893 6.62 -2.66 12.85
CA LEU A 893 6.90 -1.22 12.78
C LEU A 893 8.36 -0.94 13.13
N GLN A 894 9.08 -0.37 12.15
CA GLN A 894 10.50 -0.06 12.21
C GLN A 894 10.70 1.44 11.86
N ALA A 895 11.48 2.14 12.66
CA ALA A 895 11.88 3.51 12.42
C ALA A 895 12.92 3.57 11.30
N ARG A 896 12.71 4.51 10.36
CA ARG A 896 13.75 4.94 9.41
C ARG A 896 14.83 5.68 10.19
N LEU A 897 16.08 5.39 9.86
CA LEU A 897 17.24 6.03 10.45
C LEU A 897 17.97 6.88 9.41
N ARG A 898 18.56 7.97 9.87
CA ARG A 898 19.56 8.76 9.15
C ARG A 898 20.86 8.79 9.96
N LEU A 899 21.98 9.01 9.30
CA LEU A 899 23.27 9.23 9.95
C LEU A 899 23.53 10.74 9.91
N ASP A 900 23.24 11.43 11.01
CA ASP A 900 23.54 12.85 11.13
C ASP A 900 25.00 13.01 11.58
N PRO A 901 25.75 13.99 11.07
CA PRO A 901 27.05 14.30 11.65
C PRO A 901 26.83 14.78 13.09
N VAL A 902 27.57 14.20 14.04
CA VAL A 902 27.77 14.82 15.36
C VAL A 902 28.68 16.02 15.11
N GLY A 903 28.08 17.13 14.68
CA GLY A 903 28.77 18.40 14.58
C GLY A 903 29.43 18.70 15.93
N THR A 904 30.57 19.40 15.90
CA THR A 904 31.26 19.80 17.13
C THR A 904 30.38 20.78 17.90
N GLN A 905 29.49 20.24 18.73
CA GLN A 905 28.76 20.96 19.76
C GLN A 905 29.82 21.43 20.74
N THR A 906 30.33 22.64 20.48
CA THR A 906 31.60 23.11 21.00
C THR A 906 31.60 23.01 22.52
N ARG A 907 32.68 22.46 23.11
CA ARG A 907 32.83 22.26 24.57
C ARG A 907 32.84 23.55 25.42
N LEU A 908 32.53 24.69 24.81
CA LEU A 908 31.88 25.81 25.50
C LEU A 908 30.79 25.27 26.43
N SER A 909 30.74 25.77 27.66
CA SER A 909 29.77 25.39 28.70
C SER A 909 29.96 24.08 29.48
N ILE A 910 31.03 23.27 29.30
CA ILE A 910 31.41 22.34 30.40
C ILE A 910 31.82 23.12 31.66
N HIS A 911 32.35 24.34 31.50
CA HIS A 911 32.66 25.21 32.64
C HIS A 911 31.45 25.89 33.29
N GLN A 912 30.23 25.68 32.76
CA GLN A 912 28.98 26.24 33.33
C GLN A 912 28.11 25.18 34.05
N GLU A 913 28.59 23.93 34.20
CA GLU A 913 27.87 22.88 34.94
C GLU A 913 27.68 23.15 36.46
N ASN A 914 28.34 24.17 37.01
CA ASN A 914 28.08 24.66 38.38
C ASN A 914 26.87 25.60 38.48
N ALA A 915 26.34 26.10 37.35
CA ALA A 915 25.10 26.86 37.30
C ALA A 915 23.98 25.96 36.75
N SER A 916 23.63 24.93 37.52
CA SER A 916 22.39 24.18 37.30
C SER A 916 21.24 25.19 37.13
N PRO A 917 20.42 25.10 36.06
CA PRO A 917 19.23 25.92 35.97
C PRO A 917 18.35 25.52 37.14
N LEU A 918 18.26 26.40 38.15
CA LEU A 918 17.31 26.28 39.21
C LEU A 918 15.95 26.21 38.52
N VAL A 919 15.35 25.01 38.48
CA VAL A 919 13.94 24.84 38.16
C VAL A 919 13.23 25.62 39.26
N ALA A 920 12.91 26.87 38.94
CA ALA A 920 12.48 27.82 39.93
C ALA A 920 11.27 27.23 40.64
N ASN A 921 11.29 27.25 41.97
CA ASN A 921 10.14 26.84 42.76
C ASN A 921 8.96 27.65 42.23
N ILE A 922 8.02 26.99 41.53
CA ILE A 922 6.71 27.56 41.29
C ILE A 922 6.16 27.79 42.70
N PRO A 923 5.88 29.04 43.11
CA PRO A 923 5.43 29.28 44.46
C PRO A 923 4.15 28.48 44.70
N GLU A 924 4.14 27.66 45.76
CA GLU A 924 2.95 26.95 46.23
C GLU A 924 2.03 27.94 46.96
N GLU A 925 1.75 29.06 46.30
CA GLU A 925 1.18 30.27 46.87
C GLU A 925 -0.34 30.31 46.66
N ILE A 926 -1.00 29.65 47.61
CA ILE A 926 -2.26 30.10 48.22
C ILE A 926 -3.41 30.44 47.24
N GLY A 927 -4.31 29.47 47.06
CA GLY A 927 -5.75 29.77 47.14
C GLY A 927 -6.43 30.37 45.90
N ALA A 928 -6.22 29.82 44.71
CA ALA A 928 -7.12 30.00 43.56
C ALA A 928 -7.96 28.72 43.33
N ALA A 929 -9.27 28.87 43.13
CA ALA A 929 -10.19 27.73 43.00
C ALA A 929 -9.98 26.96 41.68
N THR A 930 -9.56 25.70 41.76
CA THR A 930 -9.39 24.81 40.61
C THR A 930 -10.74 24.57 39.92
N PRO A 931 -10.91 24.89 38.62
CA PRO A 931 -12.19 24.67 37.93
C PRO A 931 -12.42 23.16 37.74
N PRO A 932 -13.47 22.56 38.36
CA PRO A 932 -13.62 21.11 38.43
C PRO A 932 -14.31 20.54 37.19
N ASN A 933 -13.74 20.77 35.99
CA ASN A 933 -14.20 20.14 34.75
C ASN A 933 -13.19 20.15 33.58
N VAL A 934 -11.89 20.29 33.84
CA VAL A 934 -10.88 20.02 32.80
C VAL A 934 -10.80 18.50 32.61
N THR A 935 -11.59 17.98 31.68
CA THR A 935 -11.49 16.59 31.21
C THR A 935 -10.06 16.34 30.74
N SER A 936 -9.40 15.33 31.32
CA SER A 936 -8.04 14.93 30.95
C SER A 936 -7.95 14.77 29.44
N SER A 937 -7.03 15.49 28.79
CA SER A 937 -6.83 15.41 27.34
C SER A 937 -6.58 13.95 26.91
N PRO A 938 -7.03 13.55 25.71
CA PRO A 938 -6.80 12.20 25.22
C PRO A 938 -5.29 11.90 25.27
N GLN A 939 -4.93 10.76 25.89
CA GLN A 939 -3.54 10.46 26.24
C GLN A 939 -2.74 10.00 25.02
N ILE A 940 -2.46 10.94 24.12
CA ILE A 940 -1.69 10.75 22.89
C ILE A 940 -0.34 10.13 23.24
N GLN A 941 -0.14 8.88 22.84
CA GLN A 941 1.08 8.14 23.12
C GLN A 941 2.12 8.39 22.04
N GLN A 942 3.28 8.89 22.45
CA GLN A 942 4.45 8.99 21.59
C GLN A 942 5.11 7.62 21.49
N LEU A 943 5.25 7.13 20.26
CA LEU A 943 6.15 6.04 19.92
C LEU A 943 7.59 6.45 20.27
N ARG A 944 8.37 5.53 20.86
CA ARG A 944 9.78 5.70 21.24
C ARG A 944 10.63 4.74 20.39
N LEU A 945 11.90 5.07 20.16
CA LEU A 945 12.86 4.07 19.65
C LEU A 945 13.31 3.16 20.80
N SER A 946 13.59 1.88 20.54
CA SER A 946 14.06 0.97 21.61
C SER A 946 15.29 1.55 22.30
N ASN A 947 15.26 1.59 23.63
CA ASN A 947 16.12 2.49 24.43
C ASN A 947 17.54 1.95 24.67
N ASP A 948 18.15 1.47 23.60
CA ASP A 948 19.56 1.13 23.48
C ASP A 948 20.43 2.40 23.37
N GLU A 949 21.72 2.27 23.66
CA GLU A 949 22.72 3.35 23.64
C GLU A 949 22.76 4.11 22.30
N VAL A 950 23.20 5.37 22.34
CA VAL A 950 23.39 6.17 21.12
C VAL A 950 24.52 5.55 20.31
N VAL A 951 24.18 4.95 19.17
CA VAL A 951 25.14 4.30 18.27
C VAL A 951 25.89 5.39 17.50
N VAL A 952 26.98 5.88 18.10
CA VAL A 952 27.93 6.77 17.44
C VAL A 952 28.84 5.97 16.53
N VAL A 953 28.79 6.27 15.24
CA VAL A 953 29.56 5.61 14.18
C VAL A 953 30.75 6.49 13.81
N ASP A 954 31.96 6.00 14.10
CA ASP A 954 33.21 6.62 13.63
C ASP A 954 33.44 6.27 12.15
N ALA A 955 33.30 7.26 11.27
CA ALA A 955 33.48 7.07 9.83
C ALA A 955 34.96 6.94 9.40
N ARG A 956 35.94 7.11 10.30
CA ARG A 956 37.34 6.77 10.02
C ARG A 956 37.58 5.25 10.03
N ARG A 957 36.66 4.45 10.61
CA ARG A 957 36.73 2.97 10.69
C ARG A 957 36.20 2.27 9.43
N THR A 958 36.74 2.63 8.27
CA THR A 958 36.51 1.88 7.02
C THR A 958 37.22 0.52 7.04
N VAL A 959 36.81 -0.41 6.16
CA VAL A 959 37.44 -1.75 6.05
C VAL A 959 38.90 -1.66 5.62
N VAL A 960 39.24 -0.70 4.75
CA VAL A 960 40.61 -0.36 4.35
C VAL A 960 41.01 1.02 4.93
N PRO A 961 42.28 1.26 5.32
CA PRO A 961 42.69 2.49 6.01
C PRO A 961 42.41 3.81 5.27
N SER A 962 42.23 4.89 6.03
CA SER A 962 41.84 6.22 5.55
C SER A 962 42.69 6.77 4.40
N ARG A 963 43.98 6.41 4.34
CA ARG A 963 44.91 6.76 3.26
C ARG A 963 44.37 6.46 1.86
N LEU A 964 43.60 5.37 1.69
CA LEU A 964 42.97 5.05 0.40
C LEU A 964 41.82 6.02 0.08
N LEU A 965 41.02 6.42 1.09
CA LEU A 965 39.94 7.40 0.94
C LEU A 965 40.50 8.80 0.66
N GLU A 966 41.60 9.19 1.31
CA GLU A 966 42.34 10.44 1.06
C GLU A 966 42.89 10.51 -0.39
N TRP A 967 43.46 9.40 -0.87
CA TRP A 967 43.98 9.27 -2.24
C TRP A 967 42.88 9.23 -3.32
N LEU A 968 41.72 8.61 -3.01
CA LEU A 968 40.51 8.69 -3.84
C LEU A 968 39.95 10.12 -3.88
N GLN A 969 39.89 10.80 -2.74
CA GLN A 969 39.33 12.15 -2.62
C GLN A 969 40.18 13.23 -3.30
N THR A 970 41.51 13.14 -3.21
CA THR A 970 42.43 14.10 -3.85
C THR A 970 42.45 13.99 -5.38
N SER A 971 41.96 12.88 -5.95
CA SER A 971 41.99 12.61 -7.38
C SER A 971 40.59 12.41 -7.97
N CYS A 972 40.07 13.45 -8.63
CA CYS A 972 38.87 13.33 -9.47
C CYS A 972 39.00 12.24 -10.55
N ARG A 973 40.22 11.87 -10.96
CA ARG A 973 40.48 10.75 -11.89
C ARG A 973 40.12 9.40 -11.28
N TRP A 974 40.41 9.16 -10.00
CA TRP A 974 40.07 7.89 -9.33
C TRP A 974 38.57 7.77 -9.07
N ILE A 975 37.90 8.86 -8.69
CA ILE A 975 36.43 8.90 -8.59
C ILE A 975 35.80 8.63 -9.97
N ALA A 976 36.27 9.29 -11.03
CA ALA A 976 35.80 9.05 -12.39
C ALA A 976 36.06 7.60 -12.86
N ALA A 977 37.22 7.03 -12.54
CA ALA A 977 37.56 5.64 -12.84
C ALA A 977 36.65 4.65 -12.10
N LEU A 978 36.26 4.92 -10.84
CA LEU A 978 35.29 4.10 -10.11
C LEU A 978 33.89 4.14 -10.75
N TYR A 979 33.40 5.33 -11.14
CA TYR A 979 32.14 5.45 -11.88
C TYR A 979 32.19 4.76 -13.24
N TRP A 980 33.28 4.94 -13.99
CA TRP A 980 33.48 4.28 -15.27
C TRP A 980 33.51 2.76 -15.09
N THR A 981 34.18 2.26 -14.05
CA THR A 981 34.26 0.84 -13.73
C THR A 981 32.88 0.25 -13.42
N GLY A 982 32.09 0.94 -12.59
CA GLY A 982 30.71 0.54 -12.29
C GLY A 982 29.78 0.61 -13.51
N ALA A 983 29.88 1.67 -14.32
CA ALA A 983 29.04 1.85 -15.50
C ALA A 983 29.37 0.84 -16.61
N VAL A 984 30.65 0.59 -16.89
CA VAL A 984 31.10 -0.46 -17.82
C VAL A 984 30.67 -1.83 -17.32
N GLY A 985 30.89 -2.14 -16.04
CA GLY A 985 30.43 -3.39 -15.43
C GLY A 985 28.93 -3.61 -15.59
N LEU A 986 28.10 -2.60 -15.27
CA LEU A 986 26.65 -2.68 -15.34
C LEU A 986 26.16 -2.81 -16.80
N ALA A 987 26.71 -2.03 -17.73
CA ALA A 987 26.36 -2.11 -19.16
C ALA A 987 26.79 -3.43 -19.81
N THR A 988 27.95 -3.97 -19.44
CA THR A 988 28.39 -5.29 -19.92
C THR A 988 27.62 -6.43 -19.24
N THR A 989 27.16 -6.26 -17.99
CA THR A 989 26.19 -7.19 -17.38
C THR A 989 24.91 -7.29 -18.22
N VAL A 990 24.34 -6.14 -18.62
CA VAL A 990 23.18 -6.10 -19.53
C VAL A 990 23.49 -6.82 -20.84
N ALA A 991 24.62 -6.48 -21.48
CA ALA A 991 24.99 -7.06 -22.77
C ALA A 991 25.18 -8.59 -22.71
N THR A 992 25.86 -9.13 -21.69
CA THR A 992 26.03 -10.58 -21.54
C THR A 992 24.68 -11.28 -21.32
N TRP A 993 23.78 -10.70 -20.53
CA TRP A 993 22.44 -11.28 -20.32
C TRP A 993 21.55 -11.20 -21.56
N VAL A 994 21.65 -10.14 -22.37
CA VAL A 994 20.94 -10.05 -23.66
C VAL A 994 21.48 -11.08 -24.65
N LEU A 995 22.81 -11.22 -24.79
CA LEU A 995 23.43 -12.23 -25.65
C LEU A 995 23.06 -13.66 -25.22
N LEU A 996 23.00 -13.93 -23.91
CA LEU A 996 22.63 -15.22 -23.34
C LEU A 996 21.15 -15.59 -23.58
N LEU A 997 20.27 -14.61 -23.65
CA LEU A 997 18.84 -14.81 -23.92
C LEU A 997 18.53 -14.87 -25.44
N GLN A 998 19.51 -14.52 -26.29
CA GLN A 998 19.43 -14.64 -27.75
C GLN A 998 20.02 -15.98 -28.24
N SER A 999 19.58 -17.08 -27.62
CA SER A 999 20.06 -18.46 -27.83
C SER A 999 20.23 -18.85 -29.30
N HIS A 1000 19.31 -18.45 -30.17
CA HIS A 1000 19.31 -18.77 -31.60
C HIS A 1000 20.48 -18.18 -32.40
N GLN A 1001 21.27 -17.25 -31.83
CA GLN A 1001 22.53 -16.74 -32.40
C GLN A 1001 23.77 -17.12 -31.58
N GLN A 1002 23.64 -18.00 -30.58
CA GLN A 1002 24.70 -18.20 -29.58
C GLN A 1002 25.93 -18.94 -30.14
N GLU A 1003 25.76 -19.94 -31.02
CA GLU A 1003 26.88 -20.68 -31.64
C GLU A 1003 27.85 -19.76 -32.41
N ALA A 1004 27.32 -18.74 -33.09
CA ALA A 1004 28.13 -17.76 -33.83
C ALA A 1004 28.87 -16.76 -32.92
N ASN A 1005 28.46 -16.64 -31.64
CA ASN A 1005 28.85 -15.55 -30.75
C ASN A 1005 29.45 -16.01 -29.41
N GLU A 1006 29.73 -17.29 -29.19
CA GLU A 1006 30.26 -17.81 -27.91
C GLU A 1006 31.49 -17.04 -27.40
N LEU A 1007 32.46 -16.77 -28.29
CA LEU A 1007 33.68 -16.03 -27.95
C LEU A 1007 33.40 -14.57 -27.57
N LEU A 1008 32.44 -13.91 -28.25
CA LEU A 1008 32.01 -12.57 -27.90
C LEU A 1008 31.31 -12.56 -26.53
N SER A 1009 30.37 -13.49 -26.31
CA SER A 1009 29.65 -13.66 -25.04
C SER A 1009 30.61 -13.94 -23.88
N MET A 1010 31.63 -14.78 -24.09
CA MET A 1010 32.69 -15.03 -23.12
C MET A 1010 33.50 -13.78 -22.80
N ILE A 1011 33.95 -13.02 -23.82
CA ILE A 1011 34.73 -11.79 -23.61
C ILE A 1011 33.91 -10.74 -22.86
N VAL A 1012 32.66 -10.48 -23.28
CA VAL A 1012 31.76 -9.52 -22.63
C VAL A 1012 31.42 -9.97 -21.20
N GLY A 1013 31.26 -11.29 -20.98
CA GLY A 1013 31.11 -11.89 -19.65
C GLY A 1013 32.33 -11.69 -18.74
N VAL A 1014 33.55 -11.91 -19.24
CA VAL A 1014 34.79 -11.67 -18.47
C VAL A 1014 34.89 -10.19 -18.09
N VAL A 1015 34.63 -9.28 -19.03
CA VAL A 1015 34.58 -7.83 -18.76
C VAL A 1015 33.52 -7.52 -17.69
N ALA A 1016 32.29 -8.02 -17.84
CA ALA A 1016 31.21 -7.81 -16.87
C ALA A 1016 31.60 -8.28 -15.46
N ALA A 1017 32.12 -9.51 -15.32
CA ALA A 1017 32.53 -10.07 -14.05
C ALA A 1017 33.70 -9.31 -13.40
N VAL A 1018 34.76 -8.99 -14.17
CA VAL A 1018 35.94 -8.28 -13.65
C VAL A 1018 35.60 -6.84 -13.24
N PHE A 1019 34.92 -6.09 -14.10
CA PHE A 1019 34.55 -4.70 -13.78
C PHE A 1019 33.52 -4.62 -12.63
N SER A 1020 32.58 -5.57 -12.55
CA SER A 1020 31.70 -5.70 -11.38
C SER A 1020 32.50 -6.00 -10.12
N LEU A 1021 33.41 -6.99 -10.15
CA LEU A 1021 34.20 -7.37 -8.97
C LEU A 1021 35.09 -6.23 -8.47
N LEU A 1022 35.75 -5.49 -9.37
CA LEU A 1022 36.56 -4.32 -9.03
C LEU A 1022 35.72 -3.19 -8.41
N PHE A 1023 34.54 -2.90 -8.96
CA PHE A 1023 33.62 -1.91 -8.39
C PHE A 1023 33.13 -2.33 -6.99
N VAL A 1024 32.59 -3.55 -6.86
CA VAL A 1024 32.01 -4.04 -5.61
C VAL A 1024 33.07 -4.16 -4.52
N SER A 1025 34.23 -4.77 -4.80
CA SER A 1025 35.33 -4.87 -3.82
C SER A 1025 35.84 -3.49 -3.36
N THR A 1026 35.95 -2.51 -4.27
CA THR A 1026 36.31 -1.13 -3.90
C THR A 1026 35.27 -0.50 -2.98
N THR A 1027 33.97 -0.68 -3.24
CA THR A 1027 32.93 -0.14 -2.34
C THR A 1027 32.86 -0.88 -0.99
N VAL A 1028 33.12 -2.18 -0.94
CA VAL A 1028 33.24 -2.94 0.32
C VAL A 1028 34.45 -2.45 1.13
N ALA A 1029 35.60 -2.22 0.50
CA ALA A 1029 36.79 -1.64 1.12
C ALA A 1029 36.55 -0.26 1.75
N LEU A 1030 35.67 0.54 1.13
CA LEU A 1030 35.29 1.89 1.57
C LEU A 1030 34.07 1.89 2.52
N SER A 1031 33.48 0.74 2.83
CA SER A 1031 32.40 0.63 3.81
C SER A 1031 32.91 0.73 5.25
N GLN A 1032 32.08 1.25 6.15
CA GLN A 1032 32.40 1.39 7.58
C GLN A 1032 32.18 0.03 8.27
N ARG A 1033 33.19 -0.42 9.03
CA ARG A 1033 33.31 -1.80 9.53
C ARG A 1033 32.21 -2.21 10.52
N ASP A 1034 31.75 -1.29 11.35
CA ASP A 1034 30.73 -1.53 12.37
C ASP A 1034 29.32 -1.53 11.75
N LEU A 1035 29.05 -0.65 10.78
CA LEU A 1035 27.85 -0.69 9.94
C LEU A 1035 27.81 -1.97 9.09
N LEU A 1036 28.91 -2.33 8.42
CA LEU A 1036 29.01 -3.58 7.66
C LEU A 1036 28.78 -4.80 8.56
N ARG A 1037 29.26 -4.79 9.80
CA ARG A 1037 28.99 -5.82 10.80
C ARG A 1037 27.52 -5.84 11.21
N LEU A 1038 26.92 -4.68 11.54
CA LEU A 1038 25.51 -4.56 11.90
C LEU A 1038 24.59 -5.06 10.77
N LEU A 1039 24.95 -4.74 9.53
CA LEU A 1039 24.31 -5.14 8.30
C LEU A 1039 24.46 -6.65 8.03
N ALA A 1040 25.65 -7.23 8.21
CA ALA A 1040 25.89 -8.68 8.08
C ALA A 1040 25.17 -9.51 9.16
N TRP A 1041 24.86 -8.93 10.32
CA TRP A 1041 23.99 -9.53 11.35
C TRP A 1041 22.52 -9.12 11.24
N ASN A 1042 22.15 -8.29 10.25
CA ASN A 1042 20.76 -7.94 9.99
C ASN A 1042 20.09 -9.10 9.24
N PHE A 1043 19.02 -9.65 9.83
CA PHE A 1043 18.26 -10.75 9.25
C PHE A 1043 17.81 -10.46 7.81
N ASP A 1044 17.38 -9.23 7.51
CA ASP A 1044 16.80 -8.90 6.20
C ASP A 1044 17.86 -8.89 5.09
N VAL A 1045 19.12 -8.65 5.46
CA VAL A 1045 20.29 -8.81 4.59
C VAL A 1045 20.65 -10.29 4.46
N VAL A 1046 20.81 -11.02 5.57
CA VAL A 1046 21.14 -12.45 5.56
C VAL A 1046 20.11 -13.27 4.76
N PHE A 1047 18.82 -12.98 4.95
CA PHE A 1047 17.74 -13.58 4.16
C PHE A 1047 17.90 -13.27 2.68
N SER A 1048 18.15 -12.01 2.32
CA SER A 1048 18.38 -11.59 0.92
C SER A 1048 19.59 -12.30 0.32
N THR A 1049 20.75 -12.31 1.00
CA THR A 1049 21.97 -13.04 0.62
C THR A 1049 21.68 -14.51 0.33
N VAL A 1050 20.93 -15.19 1.20
CA VAL A 1050 20.55 -16.60 1.02
C VAL A 1050 19.62 -16.78 -0.18
N GLN A 1051 18.59 -15.95 -0.36
CA GLN A 1051 17.71 -16.04 -1.53
C GLN A 1051 18.49 -15.82 -2.83
N GLY A 1052 19.26 -14.73 -2.94
CA GLY A 1052 20.01 -14.35 -4.14
C GLY A 1052 21.12 -15.34 -4.50
N THR A 1053 21.81 -15.89 -3.50
CA THR A 1053 22.83 -16.93 -3.74
C THR A 1053 22.18 -18.26 -4.12
N THR A 1054 21.02 -18.62 -3.55
CA THR A 1054 20.27 -19.79 -4.00
C THR A 1054 19.81 -19.62 -5.45
N LEU A 1055 19.31 -18.44 -5.84
CA LEU A 1055 18.95 -18.17 -7.24
C LEU A 1055 20.17 -18.25 -8.17
N ALA A 1056 21.31 -17.66 -7.79
CA ALA A 1056 22.54 -17.76 -8.59
C ALA A 1056 22.94 -19.23 -8.82
N MET A 1057 22.96 -20.06 -7.78
CA MET A 1057 23.23 -21.49 -7.90
C MET A 1057 22.22 -22.23 -8.80
N CYS A 1058 20.94 -21.87 -8.75
CA CYS A 1058 19.93 -22.45 -9.64
C CYS A 1058 20.14 -22.04 -11.10
N LEU A 1059 20.46 -20.76 -11.36
CA LEU A 1059 20.73 -20.27 -12.70
C LEU A 1059 22.00 -20.91 -13.29
N LEU A 1060 23.08 -21.06 -12.51
CA LEU A 1060 24.31 -21.74 -12.93
C LEU A 1060 24.03 -23.18 -13.41
N ASP A 1061 23.23 -23.95 -12.67
CA ASP A 1061 22.89 -25.32 -13.03
C ASP A 1061 21.93 -25.42 -14.24
N LEU A 1062 20.90 -24.55 -14.31
CA LEU A 1062 20.00 -24.47 -15.47
C LEU A 1062 20.73 -24.08 -16.76
N LEU A 1063 21.75 -23.21 -16.65
CA LEU A 1063 22.62 -22.77 -17.74
C LEU A 1063 23.81 -23.72 -17.95
N ARG A 1064 23.70 -24.96 -17.45
CA ARG A 1064 24.64 -26.09 -17.61
C ARG A 1064 26.09 -25.79 -17.20
N TRP A 1065 26.32 -24.82 -16.31
CA TRP A 1065 27.65 -24.34 -15.91
C TRP A 1065 28.54 -23.85 -17.07
N SER A 1066 27.95 -23.37 -18.17
CA SER A 1066 28.66 -22.84 -19.33
C SER A 1066 29.39 -21.53 -19.02
N ALA A 1067 30.64 -21.36 -19.50
CA ALA A 1067 31.56 -20.34 -19.00
C ALA A 1067 31.05 -18.89 -19.12
N ALA A 1068 30.49 -18.50 -20.27
CA ALA A 1068 29.92 -17.16 -20.48
C ALA A 1068 28.71 -16.90 -19.55
N SER A 1069 27.82 -17.89 -19.45
CA SER A 1069 26.65 -17.88 -18.57
C SER A 1069 27.02 -17.76 -17.09
N ASN A 1070 28.06 -18.47 -16.66
CA ASN A 1070 28.58 -18.37 -15.29
C ASN A 1070 29.02 -16.95 -14.97
N LEU A 1071 29.73 -16.30 -15.89
CA LEU A 1071 30.19 -14.93 -15.73
C LEU A 1071 29.02 -13.93 -15.70
N ALA A 1072 27.98 -14.15 -16.50
CA ALA A 1072 26.73 -13.37 -16.45
C ALA A 1072 26.02 -13.49 -15.09
N VAL A 1073 25.88 -14.71 -14.56
CA VAL A 1073 25.26 -14.96 -13.25
C VAL A 1073 26.11 -14.44 -12.10
N ILE A 1074 27.44 -14.61 -12.13
CA ILE A 1074 28.37 -14.06 -11.13
C ILE A 1074 28.32 -12.53 -11.13
N SER A 1075 28.28 -11.89 -12.30
CA SER A 1075 28.17 -10.43 -12.41
C SER A 1075 26.84 -9.91 -11.85
N TRP A 1076 25.70 -10.57 -12.17
CA TRP A 1076 24.40 -10.26 -11.55
C TRP A 1076 24.41 -10.46 -10.02
N TRP A 1077 25.04 -11.54 -9.53
CA TRP A 1077 25.14 -11.86 -8.11
C TRP A 1077 26.03 -10.86 -7.34
N LEU A 1078 27.08 -10.32 -7.97
CA LEU A 1078 27.90 -9.23 -7.45
C LEU A 1078 27.10 -7.93 -7.33
N TRP A 1079 26.33 -7.56 -8.36
CA TRP A 1079 25.43 -6.40 -8.29
C TRP A 1079 24.37 -6.55 -7.20
N PHE A 1080 23.79 -7.74 -7.05
CA PHE A 1080 22.88 -8.04 -5.94
C PHE A 1080 23.54 -7.83 -4.57
N HIS A 1081 24.77 -8.35 -4.36
CA HIS A 1081 25.49 -8.19 -3.09
C HIS A 1081 25.89 -6.74 -2.80
N TRP A 1082 26.29 -5.98 -3.82
CA TRP A 1082 26.56 -4.55 -3.68
C TRP A 1082 25.37 -3.75 -3.15
N LEU A 1083 24.17 -4.08 -3.62
CA LEU A 1083 22.93 -3.45 -3.17
C LEU A 1083 22.59 -3.76 -1.72
N LEU A 1084 23.03 -4.91 -1.19
CA LEU A 1084 22.92 -5.20 0.24
C LEU A 1084 23.89 -4.32 1.04
N VAL A 1085 25.13 -4.14 0.56
CA VAL A 1085 26.24 -3.42 1.24
C VAL A 1085 26.06 -1.90 1.28
N LEU A 1086 25.21 -1.31 0.43
CA LEU A 1086 25.10 0.14 0.23
C LEU A 1086 24.89 0.95 1.52
N ASP A 1087 24.13 0.42 2.49
CA ASP A 1087 23.88 1.06 3.80
C ASP A 1087 25.13 1.19 4.70
N ALA A 1088 26.20 0.45 4.42
CA ALA A 1088 27.47 0.53 5.14
C ALA A 1088 28.40 1.64 4.61
N LEU A 1089 28.01 2.35 3.54
CA LEU A 1089 28.70 3.56 3.07
C LEU A 1089 28.15 4.78 3.83
N THR A 1090 28.99 5.43 4.64
CA THR A 1090 28.58 6.59 5.45
C THR A 1090 28.20 7.81 4.58
N PRO A 1091 27.48 8.81 5.13
CA PRO A 1091 27.25 10.08 4.46
C PRO A 1091 28.54 10.79 4.03
N SER A 1092 29.60 10.72 4.84
CA SER A 1092 30.93 11.24 4.47
C SER A 1092 31.51 10.56 3.24
N VAL A 1093 31.51 9.23 3.19
CA VAL A 1093 32.05 8.45 2.05
C VAL A 1093 31.20 8.63 0.80
N THR A 1094 29.87 8.53 0.92
CA THR A 1094 28.96 8.76 -0.21
C THR A 1094 29.03 10.20 -0.74
N HIS A 1095 29.13 11.22 0.12
CA HIS A 1095 29.31 12.60 -0.32
C HIS A 1095 30.68 12.85 -0.99
N ARG A 1096 31.79 12.36 -0.39
CA ARG A 1096 33.14 12.45 -0.98
C ARG A 1096 33.22 11.77 -2.35
N LEU A 1097 32.66 10.56 -2.49
CA LEU A 1097 32.56 9.83 -3.75
C LEU A 1097 31.46 10.37 -4.68
N ARG A 1098 30.64 11.33 -4.23
CA ARG A 1098 29.44 11.86 -4.90
C ARG A 1098 28.37 10.80 -5.23
N LEU A 1099 28.43 9.64 -4.58
CA LEU A 1099 27.54 8.48 -4.78
C LEU A 1099 26.14 8.79 -4.25
N ARG A 1100 25.33 9.45 -5.07
CA ARG A 1100 23.89 9.61 -4.85
C ARG A 1100 23.25 8.23 -4.83
N LYS A 1101 22.34 7.95 -3.88
CA LYS A 1101 21.63 6.65 -3.80
C LYS A 1101 20.85 6.30 -5.08
N TYR A 1102 20.48 7.28 -5.91
CA TYR A 1102 19.94 7.05 -7.25
C TYR A 1102 20.87 6.28 -8.21
N PHE A 1103 22.19 6.24 -7.97
CA PHE A 1103 23.11 5.37 -8.71
C PHE A 1103 22.84 3.87 -8.48
N ALA A 1104 22.19 3.52 -7.37
CA ALA A 1104 21.75 2.15 -7.10
C ALA A 1104 20.47 1.76 -7.85
N LEU A 1105 19.65 2.73 -8.27
CA LEU A 1105 18.38 2.47 -8.93
C LEU A 1105 18.57 1.69 -10.25
N PRO A 1106 19.50 2.06 -11.16
CA PRO A 1106 19.84 1.22 -12.32
C PRO A 1106 20.24 -0.21 -11.98
N ALA A 1107 21.00 -0.42 -10.91
CA ALA A 1107 21.46 -1.77 -10.53
C ALA A 1107 20.32 -2.62 -9.92
N ILE A 1108 19.42 -2.03 -9.12
CA ILE A 1108 18.23 -2.74 -8.62
C ILE A 1108 17.29 -3.07 -9.77
N LEU A 1109 17.04 -2.11 -10.67
CA LEU A 1109 16.22 -2.34 -11.85
C LEU A 1109 16.83 -3.43 -12.74
N LEU A 1110 18.14 -3.43 -12.95
CA LEU A 1110 18.84 -4.50 -13.69
C LEU A 1110 18.66 -5.87 -13.02
N VAL A 1111 18.93 -5.96 -11.71
CA VAL A 1111 18.80 -7.20 -10.94
C VAL A 1111 17.36 -7.75 -10.99
N LEU A 1112 16.36 -6.87 -10.84
CA LEU A 1112 14.94 -7.21 -10.91
C LEU A 1112 14.48 -7.58 -12.32
N VAL A 1113 14.95 -6.88 -13.35
CA VAL A 1113 14.62 -7.17 -14.76
C VAL A 1113 15.21 -8.50 -15.17
N ILE A 1114 16.50 -8.77 -14.91
CA ILE A 1114 17.12 -10.08 -15.19
C ILE A 1114 16.35 -11.19 -14.47
N ALA A 1115 16.07 -11.04 -13.17
CA ALA A 1115 15.31 -12.05 -12.43
C ALA A 1115 13.92 -12.27 -13.04
N SER A 1116 13.18 -11.20 -13.37
CA SER A 1116 11.84 -11.28 -13.97
C SER A 1116 11.85 -11.92 -15.36
N VAL A 1117 12.81 -11.56 -16.22
CA VAL A 1117 12.95 -12.14 -17.56
C VAL A 1117 13.34 -13.62 -17.47
N CYS A 1118 14.21 -14.01 -16.54
CA CYS A 1118 14.49 -15.42 -16.29
C CYS A 1118 13.23 -16.19 -15.86
N ALA A 1119 12.34 -15.62 -15.03
CA ALA A 1119 11.08 -16.29 -14.68
C ALA A 1119 10.11 -16.37 -15.86
N VAL A 1120 10.01 -15.32 -16.68
CA VAL A 1120 9.18 -15.34 -17.90
C VAL A 1120 9.69 -16.39 -18.89
N ALA A 1121 11.00 -16.46 -19.13
CA ALA A 1121 11.60 -17.46 -20.01
C ALA A 1121 11.48 -18.90 -19.45
N LEU A 1122 11.64 -19.10 -18.14
CA LEU A 1122 11.36 -20.39 -17.48
C LEU A 1122 9.88 -20.81 -17.54
N VAL A 1123 8.97 -19.86 -17.67
CA VAL A 1123 7.51 -20.08 -17.82
C VAL A 1123 7.11 -20.32 -19.28
N LEU A 1124 7.76 -19.66 -20.26
CA LEU A 1124 7.40 -19.74 -21.68
C LEU A 1124 8.19 -20.81 -22.45
N ASP A 1125 9.51 -20.89 -22.26
CA ASP A 1125 10.45 -21.66 -23.12
C ASP A 1125 11.40 -22.55 -22.29
N GLY A 1126 10.82 -23.29 -21.34
CA GLY A 1126 11.53 -23.97 -20.25
C GLY A 1126 12.49 -25.13 -20.58
N ASP A 1127 12.91 -25.32 -21.84
CA ASP A 1127 13.84 -26.38 -22.28
C ASP A 1127 15.00 -25.89 -23.16
N GLU A 1128 14.80 -24.88 -24.02
CA GLU A 1128 15.84 -24.43 -24.97
C GLU A 1128 17.00 -23.69 -24.28
N VAL A 1129 16.69 -22.67 -23.47
CA VAL A 1129 17.70 -21.84 -22.79
C VAL A 1129 18.07 -22.40 -21.42
N PHE A 1130 17.09 -22.94 -20.71
CA PHE A 1130 17.23 -23.40 -19.32
C PHE A 1130 16.94 -24.89 -19.23
N SER A 1131 18.00 -25.70 -19.13
CA SER A 1131 17.81 -27.15 -19.00
C SER A 1131 17.44 -27.52 -17.56
N SER A 1132 16.16 -27.80 -17.33
CA SER A 1132 15.68 -28.27 -16.04
C SER A 1132 16.42 -29.55 -15.62
N ARG A 1133 16.83 -29.58 -14.35
CA ARG A 1133 17.56 -30.70 -13.74
C ARG A 1133 16.91 -31.09 -12.43
N LEU A 1134 17.05 -32.37 -12.09
CA LEU A 1134 16.59 -32.93 -10.82
C LEU A 1134 17.65 -32.62 -9.75
N LEU A 1135 17.51 -31.47 -9.09
CA LEU A 1135 18.46 -30.98 -8.08
C LEU A 1135 18.52 -31.90 -6.86
N TRP A 1136 17.36 -32.41 -6.44
CA TRP A 1136 17.23 -33.31 -5.31
C TRP A 1136 16.00 -34.21 -5.50
N SER A 1137 16.20 -35.52 -5.40
CA SER A 1137 15.14 -36.53 -5.38
C SER A 1137 15.19 -37.28 -4.06
N VAL A 1138 14.05 -37.46 -3.40
CA VAL A 1138 13.93 -38.31 -2.22
C VAL A 1138 12.82 -39.32 -2.43
N ARG A 1139 13.22 -40.55 -2.77
CA ARG A 1139 12.35 -41.73 -2.82
C ARG A 1139 12.25 -42.37 -1.45
N VAL A 1140 11.09 -42.26 -0.81
CA VAL A 1140 10.80 -42.96 0.45
C VAL A 1140 9.83 -44.12 0.15
N THR A 1141 10.30 -45.35 0.33
CA THR A 1141 9.75 -46.61 -0.24
C THR A 1141 8.33 -47.02 0.19
N ARG A 1142 7.61 -46.18 0.96
CA ARG A 1142 6.19 -46.35 1.31
C ARG A 1142 5.39 -45.02 1.35
N ILE A 1143 6.05 -43.91 1.00
CA ILE A 1143 5.60 -42.55 1.29
C ILE A 1143 5.61 -41.68 0.01
N GLY A 1144 6.42 -42.07 -0.98
CA GLY A 1144 6.43 -41.49 -2.33
C GLY A 1144 7.76 -40.86 -2.71
N ASP A 1145 7.79 -40.32 -3.92
CA ASP A 1145 8.95 -39.59 -4.47
C ASP A 1145 8.74 -38.09 -4.33
N PHE A 1146 9.76 -37.38 -3.85
CA PHE A 1146 9.82 -35.92 -3.83
C PHE A 1146 10.94 -35.42 -4.74
N ASP A 1147 10.57 -34.87 -5.90
CA ASP A 1147 11.49 -34.39 -6.91
C ASP A 1147 11.52 -32.85 -6.98
N LEU A 1148 12.57 -32.25 -6.43
CA LEU A 1148 12.84 -30.82 -6.51
C LEU A 1148 13.65 -30.52 -7.77
N HIS A 1149 13.02 -29.88 -8.74
CA HIS A 1149 13.64 -29.49 -10.00
C HIS A 1149 14.20 -28.06 -9.94
N THR A 1150 15.39 -27.85 -10.51
CA THR A 1150 16.11 -26.56 -10.46
C THR A 1150 15.26 -25.40 -11.03
N ASN A 1151 14.41 -25.64 -12.03
CA ASN A 1151 13.53 -24.61 -12.61
C ASN A 1151 12.44 -24.14 -11.61
N THR A 1152 11.76 -25.06 -10.92
CA THR A 1152 10.75 -24.74 -9.91
C THR A 1152 11.34 -24.00 -8.70
N LEU A 1153 12.56 -24.36 -8.30
CA LEU A 1153 13.31 -23.64 -7.26
C LEU A 1153 13.75 -22.24 -7.75
N ALA A 1154 14.24 -22.12 -8.99
CA ALA A 1154 14.63 -20.83 -9.57
C ALA A 1154 13.46 -19.84 -9.59
N VAL A 1155 12.28 -20.23 -10.13
CA VAL A 1155 11.11 -19.34 -10.18
C VAL A 1155 10.62 -18.98 -8.77
N GLN A 1156 10.67 -19.90 -7.80
CA GLN A 1156 10.42 -19.55 -6.39
C GLN A 1156 11.35 -18.43 -5.90
N ARG A 1157 12.67 -18.59 -6.09
CA ARG A 1157 13.65 -17.60 -5.61
C ARG A 1157 13.49 -16.27 -6.34
N ILE A 1158 13.17 -16.29 -7.63
CA ILE A 1158 12.83 -15.08 -8.40
C ILE A 1158 11.62 -14.37 -7.79
N VAL A 1159 10.47 -15.05 -7.62
CA VAL A 1159 9.27 -14.43 -7.02
C VAL A 1159 9.57 -13.89 -5.62
N THR A 1160 10.39 -14.60 -4.84
CA THR A 1160 10.81 -14.16 -3.50
C THR A 1160 11.71 -12.92 -3.56
N ILE A 1161 12.68 -12.86 -4.48
CA ILE A 1161 13.61 -11.74 -4.63
C ILE A 1161 12.91 -10.53 -5.24
N VAL A 1162 12.12 -10.70 -6.30
CA VAL A 1162 11.33 -9.60 -6.89
C VAL A 1162 10.33 -9.05 -5.89
N GLY A 1163 9.61 -9.93 -5.20
CA GLY A 1163 8.68 -9.55 -4.14
C GLY A 1163 9.34 -8.92 -2.91
N TRP A 1164 10.60 -9.23 -2.59
CA TRP A 1164 11.30 -8.61 -1.46
C TRP A 1164 12.00 -7.31 -1.86
N SER A 1165 12.71 -7.29 -2.99
CA SER A 1165 13.53 -6.16 -3.46
C SER A 1165 12.72 -5.05 -4.15
N ALA A 1166 11.47 -5.28 -4.56
CA ALA A 1166 10.57 -4.19 -5.00
C ALA A 1166 10.36 -3.13 -3.90
N ARG A 1167 10.44 -3.53 -2.62
CA ARG A 1167 10.54 -2.61 -1.46
C ARG A 1167 11.63 -1.56 -1.65
N LEU A 1168 12.82 -1.98 -2.08
CA LEU A 1168 14.00 -1.12 -2.23
C LEU A 1168 13.79 -0.08 -3.35
N VAL A 1169 13.12 -0.47 -4.44
CA VAL A 1169 12.73 0.45 -5.51
C VAL A 1169 11.78 1.53 -4.98
N ILE A 1170 10.76 1.13 -4.22
CA ILE A 1170 9.81 2.07 -3.59
C ILE A 1170 10.54 3.02 -2.63
N GLU A 1171 11.45 2.50 -1.81
CA GLU A 1171 12.18 3.31 -0.83
C GLU A 1171 13.20 4.27 -1.47
N LEU A 1172 13.89 3.86 -2.54
CA LEU A 1172 14.83 4.73 -3.25
C LEU A 1172 14.16 5.76 -4.19
N THR A 1173 12.95 5.48 -4.69
CA THR A 1173 12.20 6.43 -5.52
C THR A 1173 11.40 7.42 -4.68
N MET A 1174 10.73 6.96 -3.61
CA MET A 1174 9.81 7.78 -2.80
C MET A 1174 10.45 8.36 -1.52
N GLY A 1175 11.58 7.80 -1.06
CA GLY A 1175 12.24 8.20 0.18
C GLY A 1175 13.09 9.47 0.09
N ASN A 1176 13.59 9.89 1.25
CA ASN A 1176 14.70 10.84 1.34
C ASN A 1176 16.02 10.08 1.02
N PRO A 1177 16.90 10.59 0.12
CA PRO A 1177 18.23 10.02 -0.09
C PRO A 1177 19.09 9.84 1.18
N ASP A 1178 18.78 10.51 2.30
CA ASP A 1178 19.57 10.39 3.53
C ASP A 1178 19.22 9.13 4.36
N TYR A 1179 18.05 8.52 4.17
CA TYR A 1179 17.60 7.38 4.99
C TYR A 1179 18.28 6.05 4.64
N LEU A 1180 18.59 5.25 5.65
CA LEU A 1180 19.10 3.89 5.52
C LEU A 1180 17.97 2.92 5.10
N LEU A 1181 18.28 1.96 4.22
CA LEU A 1181 17.31 1.07 3.56
C LEU A 1181 17.04 -0.21 4.37
N TYR A 1182 18.13 -0.83 4.88
CA TYR A 1182 18.15 -2.06 5.65
C TYR A 1182 18.38 -1.79 7.15
N ILE A 1183 19.26 -0.85 7.49
CA ILE A 1183 19.58 -0.51 8.88
C ILE A 1183 18.45 0.33 9.47
N ARG A 1184 17.57 -0.33 10.20
CA ARG A 1184 16.38 0.24 10.82
C ARG A 1184 16.32 -0.11 12.30
N ARG A 1185 15.74 0.77 13.11
CA ARG A 1185 15.60 0.58 14.57
C ARG A 1185 14.15 0.21 14.88
N HIS A 1186 13.94 -0.74 15.79
CA HIS A 1186 12.59 -1.09 16.20
C HIS A 1186 11.95 0.04 17.01
N VAL A 1187 10.66 0.25 16.77
CA VAL A 1187 9.82 1.16 17.55
C VAL A 1187 9.27 0.41 18.76
N GLU A 1188 9.09 1.10 19.89
CA GLU A 1188 8.40 0.60 21.08
C GLU A 1188 7.40 1.66 21.53
N TYR A 1189 6.20 1.29 21.97
CA TYR A 1189 5.26 2.21 22.62
C TYR A 1189 5.12 1.90 24.10
N VAL A 1190 4.91 2.94 24.90
CA VAL A 1190 4.44 2.81 26.27
C VAL A 1190 2.92 2.59 26.22
N SER A 1191 2.47 1.38 26.58
CA SER A 1191 1.04 1.10 26.76
C SER A 1191 0.64 1.45 28.21
N PRO A 1192 -0.35 2.33 28.43
CA PRO A 1192 -0.96 2.50 29.75
C PRO A 1192 -1.92 1.34 30.08
N TYR A 1193 -2.41 0.61 29.07
CA TYR A 1193 -3.25 -0.58 29.25
C TYR A 1193 -2.38 -1.81 29.54
N ALA A 1194 -2.76 -2.58 30.57
CA ALA A 1194 -2.11 -3.84 30.91
C ALA A 1194 -2.35 -4.93 29.85
N THR A 1195 -1.42 -5.86 29.69
CA THR A 1195 -1.63 -7.05 28.84
C THR A 1195 -2.49 -8.10 29.56
N PHE A 1196 -3.45 -8.72 28.87
CA PHE A 1196 -4.46 -9.58 29.51
C PHE A 1196 -3.88 -10.82 30.24
N SER A 1197 -2.64 -11.19 29.97
CA SER A 1197 -1.96 -12.33 30.62
C SER A 1197 -1.23 -12.00 31.92
N GLU A 1198 -0.99 -10.73 32.23
CA GLU A 1198 0.00 -10.33 33.24
C GLU A 1198 -0.60 -10.23 34.66
N LEU A 1199 -1.86 -9.79 34.76
CA LEU A 1199 -2.62 -9.76 36.02
C LEU A 1199 -2.60 -11.13 36.72
N GLN A 1200 -2.78 -12.21 35.95
CA GLN A 1200 -2.88 -13.57 36.49
C GLN A 1200 -1.57 -13.99 37.19
N THR A 1201 -0.42 -13.70 36.58
CA THR A 1201 0.91 -13.97 37.19
C THR A 1201 1.20 -13.11 38.42
N GLN A 1202 0.71 -11.87 38.48
CA GLN A 1202 0.90 -11.01 39.65
C GLN A 1202 -0.03 -11.42 40.80
N GLN A 1203 -1.28 -11.76 40.51
CA GLN A 1203 -2.25 -12.26 41.49
C GLN A 1203 -1.82 -13.63 42.05
N GLU A 1204 -1.28 -14.53 41.22
CA GLU A 1204 -0.78 -15.83 41.68
C GLU A 1204 0.53 -15.71 42.48
N ARG A 1205 1.45 -14.80 42.10
CA ARG A 1205 2.62 -14.48 42.95
C ARG A 1205 2.20 -13.90 44.29
N ASN A 1206 1.19 -13.03 44.32
CA ASN A 1206 0.69 -12.42 45.56
C ASN A 1206 -0.10 -13.42 46.43
N SER A 1207 -0.85 -14.35 45.84
CA SER A 1207 -1.51 -15.42 46.61
C SER A 1207 -0.48 -16.41 47.18
N ARG A 1208 0.47 -16.90 46.37
CA ARG A 1208 1.56 -17.78 46.84
C ARG A 1208 2.44 -17.10 47.91
N ARG A 1209 2.64 -15.78 47.86
CA ARG A 1209 3.32 -15.00 48.92
C ARG A 1209 2.47 -14.75 50.19
N ARG A 1210 1.15 -14.99 50.16
CA ARG A 1210 0.25 -14.85 51.33
C ARG A 1210 -0.01 -16.16 52.08
N TRP A 1211 0.48 -17.31 51.61
CA TRP A 1211 0.50 -18.52 52.44
C TRP A 1211 1.56 -18.36 53.55
N PRO A 1212 1.18 -18.33 54.84
CA PRO A 1212 2.16 -18.23 55.92
C PRO A 1212 3.01 -19.51 55.98
N ARG A 1213 4.29 -19.39 56.35
CA ARG A 1213 5.18 -20.54 56.61
C ARG A 1213 4.88 -21.21 57.95
N CYS A 1214 3.62 -21.59 58.17
CA CYS A 1214 3.17 -22.36 59.32
C CYS A 1214 2.67 -23.72 58.84
N TRP A 1215 3.60 -24.64 58.57
CA TRP A 1215 3.43 -26.09 58.73
C TRP A 1215 4.81 -26.71 58.93
N SER A 1216 5.23 -26.73 60.20
CA SER A 1216 6.32 -27.53 60.73
C SER A 1216 5.84 -28.05 62.08
N LYS A 1217 6.09 -29.34 62.36
CA LYS A 1217 5.54 -30.13 63.48
C LYS A 1217 4.01 -30.34 63.43
N CYS A 1218 3.61 -31.51 62.96
CA CYS A 1218 2.93 -32.45 63.85
C CYS A 1218 3.31 -33.88 63.45
N THR A 1219 3.46 -34.78 64.41
CA THR A 1219 4.06 -36.11 64.22
C THR A 1219 3.08 -37.20 64.61
N ALA A 1220 3.15 -38.35 63.93
CA ALA A 1220 2.62 -39.66 64.31
C ALA A 1220 1.10 -39.79 64.62
N LEU A 1221 0.42 -40.65 63.86
CA LEU A 1221 0.09 -42.00 64.38
C LEU A 1221 -0.40 -42.93 63.24
N VAL A 1222 -0.24 -44.23 63.49
CA VAL A 1222 -0.57 -45.41 62.65
C VAL A 1222 -1.23 -46.37 63.65
N PRO A 1223 -2.41 -46.98 63.38
CA PRO A 1223 -2.42 -48.25 62.63
C PRO A 1223 -3.70 -48.61 61.82
N GLU A 1224 -3.59 -49.70 61.04
CA GLU A 1224 -4.61 -50.75 60.76
C GLU A 1224 -5.96 -50.41 60.05
N VAL A 1225 -6.64 -51.32 59.33
CA VAL A 1225 -6.24 -52.52 58.50
C VAL A 1225 -7.45 -52.97 57.63
N GLN A 1226 -7.27 -53.96 56.73
CA GLN A 1226 -8.27 -54.59 55.83
C GLN A 1226 -8.84 -53.69 54.69
N ALA A 1227 -9.38 -54.19 53.57
CA ALA A 1227 -9.28 -55.41 52.72
C ALA A 1227 -10.37 -55.22 51.60
N GLN A 1228 -10.44 -55.87 50.43
CA GLN A 1228 -9.70 -56.92 49.68
C GLN A 1228 -10.00 -56.68 48.16
N GLU A 1229 -9.37 -57.44 47.25
CA GLU A 1229 -9.78 -57.68 45.83
C GLU A 1229 -9.53 -56.56 44.79
N ASP A 1230 -8.95 -56.82 43.60
CA ASP A 1230 -8.15 -57.99 43.23
C ASP A 1230 -7.08 -57.75 42.13
N ILE A 1231 -6.22 -58.76 41.97
CA ILE A 1231 -5.01 -58.90 41.12
C ILE A 1231 -5.36 -59.81 39.88
N PRO A 1232 -4.61 -59.91 38.74
CA PRO A 1232 -3.17 -59.65 38.50
C PRO A 1232 -2.78 -58.86 37.22
N ALA A 1233 -1.47 -58.72 37.01
CA ALA A 1233 -0.81 -58.43 35.74
C ALA A 1233 0.29 -59.47 35.43
N MET A 1234 0.72 -59.61 34.16
CA MET A 1234 2.04 -60.09 33.65
C MET A 1234 2.03 -59.93 32.11
N GLN A 1235 3.07 -59.60 31.32
CA GLN A 1235 4.54 -59.61 31.39
C GLN A 1235 5.23 -60.85 30.76
N ASN A 1236 5.84 -60.65 29.58
CA ASN A 1236 6.82 -61.53 28.87
C ASN A 1236 6.27 -62.91 28.40
N GLU A 1237 6.92 -63.73 27.53
CA GLU A 1237 8.28 -63.73 26.92
C GLU A 1237 8.33 -64.47 25.53
N LYS A 1238 9.45 -64.31 24.78
CA LYS A 1238 10.10 -65.21 23.76
C LYS A 1238 9.33 -65.99 22.64
N LYS A 1239 9.88 -65.85 21.41
CA LYS A 1239 10.15 -66.86 20.33
C LYS A 1239 9.05 -67.87 19.87
N SER A 1240 8.73 -67.87 18.56
CA SER A 1240 9.20 -68.89 17.55
C SER A 1240 8.46 -68.82 16.19
N HIS A 1241 9.02 -69.46 15.14
CA HIS A 1241 8.42 -69.72 13.80
C HIS A 1241 7.49 -70.96 13.85
N PRO A 1242 6.49 -71.19 12.95
CA PRO A 1242 6.70 -71.58 11.53
C PRO A 1242 5.65 -70.99 10.50
N PRO A 1243 4.99 -71.75 9.58
CA PRO A 1243 5.38 -71.93 8.17
C PRO A 1243 4.34 -71.45 7.11
N PRO A 1244 4.65 -71.49 5.79
CA PRO A 1244 3.77 -71.00 4.72
C PRO A 1244 2.92 -72.07 3.99
N PRO A 1245 1.71 -71.69 3.52
CA PRO A 1245 1.06 -72.22 2.32
C PRO A 1245 0.51 -71.09 1.41
N ALA A 1246 0.05 -71.28 0.17
CA ALA A 1246 0.31 -72.29 -0.89
C ALA A 1246 -0.20 -71.71 -2.23
N LEU A 1247 0.16 -72.31 -3.38
CA LEU A 1247 -0.33 -71.90 -4.70
C LEU A 1247 -1.80 -72.28 -4.93
N PHE A 1248 -2.54 -71.49 -5.74
CA PHE A 1248 -3.36 -72.06 -6.82
C PHE A 1248 -3.61 -71.06 -7.97
N ASN A 1249 -3.92 -71.61 -9.14
CA ASN A 1249 -3.80 -71.01 -10.47
C ASN A 1249 -5.09 -70.38 -11.05
N THR A 1250 -4.89 -69.23 -11.73
CA THR A 1250 -5.35 -68.83 -13.09
C THR A 1250 -6.81 -68.87 -13.54
N HIS A 1251 -7.32 -67.72 -14.02
CA HIS A 1251 -7.79 -67.42 -15.40
C HIS A 1251 -8.30 -65.94 -15.42
N GLN A 1252 -8.62 -65.27 -16.54
CA GLN A 1252 -7.96 -65.00 -17.84
C GLN A 1252 -8.92 -64.05 -18.60
N THR A 1253 -8.44 -63.31 -19.62
CA THR A 1253 -9.19 -62.35 -20.47
C THR A 1253 -9.58 -61.03 -19.76
N GLY A 1254 -9.67 -59.89 -20.44
CA GLY A 1254 -9.44 -59.61 -21.87
C GLY A 1254 -9.13 -58.13 -22.11
N SER A 1255 -8.73 -57.77 -23.33
CA SER A 1255 -8.23 -56.45 -23.71
C SER A 1255 -9.20 -55.64 -24.57
N GLN A 1256 -9.31 -54.34 -24.31
CA GLN A 1256 -9.26 -53.29 -25.34
C GLN A 1256 -8.83 -51.96 -24.71
#